data_AF-A0A9P5AX18-F1
#
_entry.id   AF-A0A9P5AX18-F1
#
_cell.length_a   1.000
_cell.length_b   1.000
_cell.length_c   1.000
_cell.angle_alpha   90.00
_cell.angle_beta   90.00
_cell.angle_gamma   90.00
#
_symmetry.space_group_name_H-M   'P 1'
#
loop_
_entity.id
_entity.type
_entity.pdbx_description
1 polymer ?
#
loop_
_entity_poly.entity_id
_entity_poly.type
_entity_poly.pdbx_seq_one_letter_code
_entity_poly.pdbx_strand_id
1 'polypeptide(L)'
;MIVKVSGHFGVGPAPALMQAEKSSSDFEERMSDKQHMPQPVVVMGLSDTNIYPSKPLFIVTHQLGTKSQNPVPHPIALLDGVILASQDYWLMAVTRSTAKKGSQRLETPIEPIVERLSNFVDCRRQTDSSGACKTYMVLHYLEVSIAMAVLKDLEANNGLQLSEHARNNTENGESAGVSTDGNEKSGLFSRWYRRVLDAGVEENGIRPVPIEERTQTQHSNLFTVFFTCLLCILPLPTGALGTAVYGLGLRDVSLIIIFFNIVTCIPPAVISIGGCKTGMRQMIQARYSFGLYLGIIPILLNAGTVTGFTLLGSIVSGQAIAAVNEKANISVNVGIGIVCTLSFCLAFLGYRAVHVWQRWQWLPNLVAIVIAIGCGGKHLMNQADHDPASVKSVIGYGSLMAGYFMTFGGTVSDFTVYHDPKSSRLKVFTYVYLGLITPSTPLLILGAAIGGALPAVESWQTAWDNYGIGGVMAEMLAPAGGFGKFVLVVLAWSVVGNMVLSNYSVALCLQMLVPAFSKVPRFLFIIATLAIMIPMSIYAAAKWEESLVNFLSVIGYWAGCFDAIVIEELIVFRNMNYRSYDPDIWNQARRLPTGLAAIGASSVSLGLVVPSMDTPWFTGPIGKRIGDLGFESAFVVTGIAYYPLRTLEVKLMGHV
;
A
#
# COMPACT_ATOMS: atom_id res chain seq x y z
N MET A 1 -46.66 25.55 4.26
CA MET A 1 -46.96 26.53 5.33
C MET A 1 -45.97 27.69 5.17
N ILE A 2 -46.25 28.61 4.23
CA ILE A 2 -46.53 30.06 4.44
C ILE A 2 -45.38 30.75 5.21
N VAL A 3 -44.35 31.27 4.52
CA VAL A 3 -44.17 32.67 4.01
C VAL A 3 -44.02 33.73 5.12
N LYS A 4 -42.86 34.40 5.16
CA LYS A 4 -42.81 35.87 5.25
C LYS A 4 -41.54 36.44 4.61
N VAL A 5 -41.78 37.16 3.52
CA VAL A 5 -40.85 38.02 2.78
C VAL A 5 -40.95 39.43 3.36
N SER A 6 -39.84 40.17 3.40
CA SER A 6 -39.86 41.63 3.27
C SER A 6 -38.55 42.07 2.63
N GLY A 7 -38.65 42.51 1.37
CA GLY A 7 -37.61 43.26 0.69
C GLY A 7 -37.85 44.76 0.84
N HIS A 8 -36.81 45.55 0.67
CA HIS A 8 -36.87 46.93 0.18
C HIS A 8 -35.78 47.11 -0.88
N PHE A 9 -36.20 47.69 -2.00
CA PHE A 9 -35.45 48.00 -3.22
C PHE A 9 -35.01 49.48 -3.20
N GLY A 10 -33.96 49.81 -3.97
CA GLY A 10 -33.58 51.18 -4.36
C GLY A 10 -32.06 51.37 -4.44
N VAL A 11 -31.37 50.93 -5.50
CA VAL A 11 -31.02 51.67 -6.76
C VAL A 11 -30.05 52.84 -6.52
N GLY A 12 -28.84 52.75 -7.13
CA GLY A 12 -27.68 53.68 -7.05
C GLY A 12 -27.81 54.97 -7.89
N PRO A 13 -26.75 55.60 -8.47
CA PRO A 13 -25.31 55.27 -8.51
C PRO A 13 -24.30 56.44 -8.20
N ALA A 14 -23.00 56.10 -8.31
CA ALA A 14 -21.68 56.80 -8.26
C ALA A 14 -21.51 58.25 -8.83
N PRO A 15 -20.29 58.86 -8.94
CA PRO A 15 -19.02 58.90 -8.13
C PRO A 15 -18.42 60.34 -7.97
N ALA A 16 -17.24 60.47 -7.30
CA ALA A 16 -16.01 61.20 -7.76
C ALA A 16 -15.26 62.10 -6.73
N LEU A 17 -13.92 61.99 -6.76
CA LEU A 17 -12.84 62.99 -6.46
C LEU A 17 -12.60 63.40 -4.99
N MET A 18 -11.40 63.77 -4.49
CA MET A 18 -9.95 63.66 -4.83
C MET A 18 -9.20 64.41 -3.69
N GLN A 19 -7.92 64.06 -3.42
CA GLN A 19 -6.86 64.87 -2.75
C GLN A 19 -7.02 65.23 -1.25
N ALA A 20 -5.99 65.43 -0.41
CA ALA A 20 -4.52 65.33 -0.39
C ALA A 20 -4.11 65.52 1.11
N GLU A 21 -3.23 64.72 1.72
CA GLU A 21 -1.77 64.90 1.89
C GLU A 21 -1.29 66.01 2.87
N LYS A 22 -0.64 65.61 3.99
CA LYS A 22 0.55 66.21 4.69
C LYS A 22 0.74 65.59 6.09
N SER A 23 1.84 64.86 6.35
CA SER A 23 3.16 65.27 6.94
C SER A 23 3.17 65.18 8.47
N SER A 24 4.21 64.83 9.24
CA SER A 24 5.63 64.48 9.04
C SER A 24 6.18 63.94 10.39
N SER A 25 7.18 63.07 10.32
CA SER A 25 8.36 62.86 11.20
C SER A 25 8.38 63.28 12.68
N ASP A 26 8.87 62.39 13.55
CA ASP A 26 10.14 62.60 14.27
C ASP A 26 10.55 61.41 15.16
N PHE A 27 11.87 61.31 15.37
CA PHE A 27 12.63 60.59 16.40
C PHE A 27 13.29 59.24 16.07
N GLU A 28 14.54 59.34 15.60
CA GLU A 28 15.59 58.34 15.76
C GLU A 28 16.80 59.00 16.48
N GLU A 29 17.61 58.15 17.13
CA GLU A 29 19.04 58.33 17.47
C GLU A 29 19.46 58.62 18.94
N ARG A 30 20.20 57.65 19.54
CA ARG A 30 21.49 57.84 20.25
C ARG A 30 22.19 56.50 20.58
N MET A 31 23.35 56.29 19.91
CA MET A 31 24.71 55.83 20.35
C MET A 31 24.89 55.06 21.68
N SER A 32 25.96 54.28 21.98
CA SER A 32 27.14 53.65 21.35
C SER A 32 27.97 53.04 22.52
N ASP A 33 28.79 52.00 22.24
CA ASP A 33 29.98 51.52 22.99
C ASP A 33 29.91 50.73 24.32
N LYS A 34 30.42 49.47 24.34
CA LYS A 34 31.71 49.03 24.98
C LYS A 34 31.88 47.50 25.18
N GLN A 35 32.97 46.96 24.61
CA GLN A 35 34.01 46.00 25.10
C GLN A 35 33.75 44.72 25.97
N HIS A 36 34.28 43.58 25.46
CA HIS A 36 35.15 42.51 26.07
C HIS A 36 34.68 41.53 27.21
N MET A 37 34.57 40.22 26.85
CA MET A 37 34.91 38.88 27.50
C MET A 37 34.92 38.65 29.05
N PRO A 38 34.95 37.39 29.60
CA PRO A 38 34.49 36.03 29.18
C PRO A 38 33.65 35.27 30.29
N GLN A 39 33.34 33.99 30.03
CA GLN A 39 32.49 33.01 30.79
C GLN A 39 32.87 32.75 32.28
N PRO A 40 32.00 32.10 33.10
CA PRO A 40 32.14 30.64 33.29
C PRO A 40 30.84 29.80 33.48
N VAL A 41 31.02 28.53 33.12
CA VAL A 41 30.32 27.28 33.44
C VAL A 41 29.66 27.20 34.84
N VAL A 42 28.45 26.62 34.90
CA VAL A 42 27.99 25.80 36.06
C VAL A 42 27.37 24.50 35.54
N VAL A 43 28.01 23.39 35.94
CA VAL A 43 27.55 22.02 35.88
C VAL A 43 26.81 21.72 37.17
N MET A 44 25.66 21.04 37.11
CA MET A 44 25.17 20.24 38.23
C MET A 44 24.61 18.93 37.69
N GLY A 45 25.36 17.86 37.92
CA GLY A 45 24.90 16.48 37.89
C GLY A 45 25.01 15.86 39.29
N LEU A 46 24.43 14.67 39.42
CA LEU A 46 24.51 13.63 40.47
C LEU A 46 23.06 13.15 40.80
N SER A 47 22.73 11.86 40.93
CA SER A 47 23.51 10.63 40.79
C SER A 47 22.57 9.42 40.83
N ASP A 48 22.84 8.46 39.95
CA ASP A 48 23.05 7.03 40.21
C ASP A 48 21.98 6.10 40.83
N THR A 49 21.73 4.97 40.15
CA THR A 49 22.26 3.65 40.56
C THR A 49 22.00 2.54 39.50
N ASN A 50 23.11 2.05 38.91
CA ASN A 50 23.56 0.67 38.58
C ASN A 50 22.57 -0.38 37.96
N ILE A 51 22.95 -1.29 37.03
CA ILE A 51 24.08 -2.25 36.99
C ILE A 51 24.36 -2.73 35.53
N TYR A 52 25.64 -2.93 35.17
CA TYR A 52 26.30 -3.43 33.92
C TYR A 52 26.21 -4.99 33.71
N PRO A 53 26.84 -5.71 32.71
CA PRO A 53 27.95 -5.33 31.79
C PRO A 53 27.94 -5.82 30.31
N SER A 54 28.64 -5.12 29.42
CA SER A 54 29.65 -5.71 28.49
C SER A 54 30.54 -4.63 27.84
N LYS A 55 31.80 -5.01 27.54
CA LYS A 55 33.05 -4.22 27.42
C LYS A 55 33.17 -3.28 26.20
N PRO A 56 33.96 -2.18 26.28
CA PRO A 56 34.42 -1.40 25.12
C PRO A 56 35.85 -1.80 24.67
N LEU A 57 36.12 -1.72 23.37
CA LEU A 57 37.45 -1.84 22.77
C LEU A 57 37.98 -0.44 22.42
N PHE A 58 39.05 -0.01 23.07
CA PHE A 58 39.81 1.20 22.75
C PHE A 58 40.79 0.94 21.60
N ILE A 59 40.92 1.87 20.66
CA ILE A 59 42.05 1.93 19.71
C ILE A 59 42.83 3.22 19.99
N VAL A 60 44.12 3.04 20.29
CA VAL A 60 45.13 4.06 20.56
C VAL A 60 45.58 4.70 19.25
N THR A 61 45.64 6.03 19.21
CA THR A 61 46.23 6.83 18.15
C THR A 61 47.76 6.88 18.32
N HIS A 62 48.49 6.51 17.28
CA HIS A 62 49.93 6.82 17.16
C HIS A 62 50.14 7.74 15.96
N GLN A 63 50.72 8.91 16.25
CA GLN A 63 51.23 9.87 15.27
C GLN A 63 52.55 9.35 14.67
N LEU A 64 52.61 9.27 13.34
CA LEU A 64 53.82 9.34 12.55
C LEU A 64 53.51 10.17 11.31
N GLY A 65 54.14 11.34 11.21
CA GLY A 65 54.05 12.20 10.02
C GLY A 65 55.01 11.75 8.93
N THR A 66 54.54 11.76 7.68
CA THR A 66 55.29 12.15 6.48
C THR A 66 54.31 12.34 5.31
N LYS A 67 54.51 13.39 4.52
CA LYS A 67 53.75 13.77 3.31
C LYS A 67 53.71 12.66 2.25
N SER A 68 52.53 12.35 1.70
CA SER A 68 52.31 12.00 0.28
C SER A 68 50.81 11.93 -0.04
N GLN A 69 50.40 12.48 -1.17
CA GLN A 69 49.02 12.50 -1.68
C GLN A 69 48.56 11.11 -2.17
N ASN A 70 47.36 10.66 -1.80
CA ASN A 70 46.53 9.69 -2.54
C ASN A 70 45.06 9.72 -2.05
N PRO A 71 44.05 9.58 -2.93
CA PRO A 71 42.64 9.67 -2.55
C PRO A 71 42.08 8.34 -2.00
N VAL A 72 41.14 8.46 -1.06
CA VAL A 72 40.34 7.36 -0.47
C VAL A 72 39.34 6.81 -1.50
N PRO A 73 39.11 5.48 -1.63
CA PRO A 73 38.22 4.95 -2.66
C PRO A 73 36.72 5.14 -2.34
N HIS A 74 35.94 5.38 -3.39
CA HIS A 74 34.47 5.57 -3.39
C HIS A 74 33.70 4.31 -2.91
N PRO A 75 32.52 4.44 -2.27
CA PRO A 75 31.67 3.31 -1.85
C PRO A 75 31.23 2.36 -2.99
N ILE A 76 31.25 2.84 -4.23
CA ILE A 76 30.87 2.06 -5.43
C ILE A 76 31.94 1.01 -5.79
N ALA A 77 33.23 1.29 -5.55
CA ALA A 77 34.32 0.35 -5.83
C ALA A 77 34.33 -0.86 -4.86
N LEU A 78 33.83 -0.67 -3.65
CA LEU A 78 33.61 -1.74 -2.66
C LEU A 78 32.43 -2.64 -3.07
N LEU A 79 31.41 -2.08 -3.71
CA LEU A 79 30.28 -2.83 -4.25
C LEU A 79 30.68 -3.65 -5.49
N ASP A 80 31.44 -3.04 -6.41
CA ASP A 80 31.97 -3.71 -7.60
C ASP A 80 32.92 -4.86 -7.25
N GLY A 81 33.75 -4.70 -6.21
CA GLY A 81 34.63 -5.76 -5.69
C GLY A 81 33.88 -6.94 -5.08
N VAL A 82 32.78 -6.70 -4.38
CA VAL A 82 31.91 -7.76 -3.82
C VAL A 82 31.12 -8.48 -4.91
N ILE A 83 30.68 -7.75 -5.95
CA ILE A 83 29.95 -8.29 -7.10
C ILE A 83 30.87 -9.18 -7.95
N LEU A 84 32.09 -8.74 -8.27
CA LEU A 84 33.06 -9.54 -9.03
C LEU A 84 33.51 -10.79 -8.26
N ALA A 85 33.76 -10.67 -6.96
CA ALA A 85 34.10 -11.82 -6.12
C ALA A 85 32.97 -12.87 -6.05
N SER A 86 31.71 -12.44 -6.12
CA SER A 86 30.55 -13.35 -6.15
C SER A 86 30.36 -14.05 -7.50
N GLN A 87 30.75 -13.40 -8.61
CA GLN A 87 30.71 -13.96 -9.96
C GLN A 87 31.77 -15.04 -10.17
N ASP A 88 33.00 -14.81 -9.72
CA ASP A 88 34.10 -15.79 -9.82
C ASP A 88 33.85 -17.03 -8.97
N TYR A 89 33.23 -16.85 -7.79
CA TYR A 89 32.86 -17.96 -6.91
C TYR A 89 31.76 -18.86 -7.53
N TRP A 90 30.81 -18.26 -8.25
CA TRP A 90 29.74 -18.98 -8.94
C TRP A 90 30.20 -19.64 -10.24
N LEU A 91 31.07 -19.00 -11.03
CA LEU A 91 31.65 -19.62 -12.22
C LEU A 91 32.45 -20.87 -11.83
N MET A 92 33.30 -20.79 -10.80
CA MET A 92 34.05 -21.93 -10.27
C MET A 92 33.14 -23.07 -9.75
N ALA A 93 32.01 -22.74 -9.14
CA ALA A 93 31.05 -23.73 -8.65
C ALA A 93 30.34 -24.47 -9.80
N VAL A 94 30.03 -23.77 -10.89
CA VAL A 94 29.39 -24.34 -12.08
C VAL A 94 30.38 -25.22 -12.87
N THR A 95 31.64 -24.79 -13.04
CA THR A 95 32.66 -25.60 -13.73
C THR A 95 33.01 -26.87 -12.96
N ARG A 96 32.98 -26.85 -11.61
CA ARG A 96 33.15 -28.05 -10.77
C ARG A 96 31.98 -29.02 -10.84
N SER A 97 30.77 -28.52 -11.13
CA SER A 97 29.56 -29.34 -11.25
C SER A 97 29.49 -30.06 -12.61
N THR A 98 29.92 -29.39 -13.70
CA THR A 98 29.97 -29.98 -15.04
C THR A 98 31.12 -30.98 -15.20
N ALA A 99 32.26 -30.79 -14.52
CA ALA A 99 33.37 -31.76 -14.54
C ALA A 99 33.06 -33.08 -13.81
N LYS A 100 32.03 -33.12 -12.94
CA LYS A 100 31.68 -34.30 -12.12
C LYS A 100 30.65 -35.24 -12.76
N LYS A 101 30.05 -34.87 -13.89
CA LYS A 101 29.11 -35.72 -14.63
C LYS A 101 29.70 -36.07 -16.00
N GLY A 102 30.68 -36.98 -15.96
CA GLY A 102 31.09 -37.70 -17.15
C GLY A 102 29.98 -38.62 -17.64
N SER A 103 29.72 -38.55 -18.95
CA SER A 103 29.05 -39.55 -19.78
C SER A 103 27.65 -40.01 -19.35
N GLN A 104 26.61 -39.34 -19.86
CA GLN A 104 25.41 -40.02 -20.35
C GLN A 104 24.68 -39.12 -21.35
N ARG A 105 24.62 -39.60 -22.59
CA ARG A 105 23.96 -38.99 -23.75
C ARG A 105 22.44 -39.14 -23.54
N LEU A 106 21.70 -38.04 -23.48
CA LEU A 106 20.24 -38.01 -23.50
C LEU A 106 19.80 -37.11 -24.66
N GLU A 107 19.12 -37.72 -25.62
CA GLU A 107 18.57 -37.10 -26.83
C GLU A 107 17.28 -36.34 -26.49
N THR A 108 17.26 -35.03 -26.67
CA THR A 108 16.08 -34.17 -26.98
C THR A 108 16.53 -32.70 -27.17
N PRO A 109 15.82 -31.87 -27.97
CA PRO A 109 16.45 -30.80 -28.76
C PRO A 109 16.62 -29.49 -27.96
N ILE A 110 17.80 -29.32 -27.35
CA ILE A 110 18.22 -28.06 -26.70
C ILE A 110 18.94 -27.12 -27.70
N GLU A 111 19.22 -27.58 -28.92
CA GLU A 111 19.95 -26.82 -29.95
C GLU A 111 19.30 -25.48 -30.35
N PRO A 112 17.96 -25.32 -30.51
CA PRO A 112 17.37 -24.04 -30.92
C PRO A 112 17.48 -22.92 -29.88
N ILE A 113 17.64 -23.28 -28.59
CA ILE A 113 17.70 -22.33 -27.48
C ILE A 113 19.15 -21.90 -27.22
N VAL A 114 20.11 -22.82 -27.37
CA VAL A 114 21.54 -22.51 -27.27
C VAL A 114 22.00 -21.67 -28.47
N GLU A 115 21.47 -21.93 -29.67
CA GLU A 115 21.73 -21.13 -30.86
C GLU A 115 21.13 -19.71 -30.73
N ARG A 116 19.89 -19.58 -30.21
CA ARG A 116 19.28 -18.29 -29.87
C ARG A 116 20.03 -17.52 -28.79
N LEU A 117 20.60 -18.20 -27.78
CA LEU A 117 21.42 -17.58 -26.74
C LEU A 117 22.79 -17.16 -27.26
N SER A 118 23.40 -17.91 -28.19
CA SER A 118 24.67 -17.51 -28.83
C SER A 118 24.49 -16.27 -29.72
N ASN A 119 23.42 -16.23 -30.51
CA ASN A 119 23.05 -15.07 -31.33
C ASN A 119 22.71 -13.83 -30.47
N PHE A 120 22.23 -14.04 -29.24
CA PHE A 120 21.97 -12.96 -28.28
C PHE A 120 23.24 -12.41 -27.61
N VAL A 121 24.25 -13.27 -27.41
CA VAL A 121 25.57 -12.89 -26.88
C VAL A 121 26.37 -12.12 -27.92
N ASP A 122 26.25 -12.45 -29.21
CA ASP A 122 26.88 -11.67 -30.29
C ASP A 122 26.23 -10.29 -30.49
N CYS A 123 24.92 -10.16 -30.23
CA CYS A 123 24.22 -8.86 -30.21
C CYS A 123 24.74 -7.93 -29.08
N ARG A 124 25.32 -8.51 -28.02
CA ARG A 124 25.96 -7.80 -26.90
C ARG A 124 27.29 -7.14 -27.26
N ARG A 125 27.92 -7.51 -28.39
CA ARG A 125 29.17 -6.88 -28.86
C ARG A 125 28.94 -5.59 -29.66
N GLN A 126 27.70 -5.24 -29.99
CA GLN A 126 27.39 -4.10 -30.87
C GLN A 126 26.65 -2.92 -30.21
N THR A 127 26.28 -2.98 -28.92
CA THR A 127 25.56 -1.88 -28.26
C THR A 127 26.34 -1.30 -27.09
N ASP A 128 26.88 -0.10 -27.31
CA ASP A 128 27.65 0.65 -26.34
C ASP A 128 26.76 1.57 -25.48
N SER A 129 27.12 1.68 -24.20
CA SER A 129 26.72 2.73 -23.24
C SER A 129 25.23 3.02 -22.91
N SER A 130 24.61 2.24 -22.02
CA SER A 130 23.71 2.83 -20.99
C SER A 130 23.63 1.94 -19.72
N GLY A 131 23.82 2.54 -18.54
CA GLY A 131 23.76 1.83 -17.25
C GLY A 131 22.35 1.31 -16.89
N ALA A 132 21.31 1.89 -17.50
CA ALA A 132 19.92 1.49 -17.29
C ALA A 132 19.59 0.12 -17.91
N CYS A 133 20.14 -0.19 -19.10
CA CYS A 133 19.91 -1.48 -19.75
C CYS A 133 20.60 -2.64 -19.01
N LYS A 134 21.78 -2.38 -18.40
CA LYS A 134 22.51 -3.38 -17.60
C LYS A 134 21.80 -3.74 -16.30
N THR A 135 21.17 -2.77 -15.63
CA THR A 135 20.42 -3.01 -14.38
C THR A 135 19.09 -3.71 -14.64
N TYR A 136 18.37 -3.30 -15.70
CA TYR A 136 17.13 -3.96 -16.14
C TYR A 136 17.40 -5.40 -16.60
N MET A 137 18.49 -5.64 -17.32
CA MET A 137 18.93 -6.99 -17.69
C MET A 137 19.25 -7.85 -16.46
N VAL A 138 19.96 -7.31 -15.46
CA VAL A 138 20.32 -8.09 -14.26
C VAL A 138 19.10 -8.47 -13.44
N LEU A 139 18.13 -7.57 -13.28
CA LEU A 139 16.87 -7.85 -12.59
C LEU A 139 16.03 -8.90 -13.34
N HIS A 140 15.90 -8.74 -14.67
CA HIS A 140 15.17 -9.67 -15.51
C HIS A 140 15.88 -11.05 -15.59
N TYR A 141 17.22 -11.08 -15.53
CA TYR A 141 18.00 -12.33 -15.49
C TYR A 141 17.88 -13.02 -14.12
N LEU A 142 17.79 -12.26 -13.02
CA LEU A 142 17.59 -12.81 -11.69
C LEU A 142 16.17 -13.41 -11.55
N GLU A 143 15.15 -12.70 -12.03
CA GLU A 143 13.76 -13.19 -12.08
C GLU A 143 13.63 -14.46 -12.93
N VAL A 144 14.21 -14.47 -14.13
CA VAL A 144 14.18 -15.64 -15.03
C VAL A 144 15.02 -16.80 -14.49
N SER A 145 16.17 -16.53 -13.85
CA SER A 145 17.01 -17.58 -13.25
C SER A 145 16.33 -18.25 -12.07
N ILE A 146 15.60 -17.49 -11.24
CA ILE A 146 14.83 -18.04 -10.13
C ILE A 146 13.63 -18.83 -10.65
N ALA A 147 12.91 -18.31 -11.65
CA ALA A 147 11.79 -19.02 -12.28
C ALA A 147 12.23 -20.34 -12.96
N MET A 148 13.37 -20.33 -13.66
CA MET A 148 13.94 -21.52 -14.31
C MET A 148 14.48 -22.54 -13.30
N ALA A 149 15.04 -22.09 -12.17
CA ALA A 149 15.44 -22.98 -11.08
C ALA A 149 14.23 -23.69 -10.47
N VAL A 150 13.11 -22.98 -10.28
CA VAL A 150 11.86 -23.56 -9.77
C VAL A 150 11.21 -24.51 -10.77
N LEU A 151 11.19 -24.16 -12.06
CA LEU A 151 10.65 -25.02 -13.13
C LEU A 151 11.45 -26.33 -13.28
N LYS A 152 12.79 -26.27 -13.25
CA LYS A 152 13.63 -27.47 -13.26
C LYS A 152 13.39 -28.39 -12.05
N ASP A 153 13.11 -27.82 -10.89
CA ASP A 153 12.84 -28.59 -9.67
C ASP A 153 11.43 -29.23 -9.68
N LEU A 154 10.46 -28.56 -10.32
CA LEU A 154 9.11 -29.11 -10.56
C LEU A 154 9.12 -30.25 -11.58
N GLU A 155 9.89 -30.13 -12.67
CA GLU A 155 10.07 -31.20 -13.65
C GLU A 155 10.80 -32.41 -13.04
N ALA A 156 11.79 -32.18 -12.17
CA ALA A 156 12.48 -33.25 -11.44
C ALA A 156 11.54 -34.02 -10.50
N ASN A 157 10.61 -33.34 -9.83
CA ASN A 157 9.61 -33.97 -8.97
C ASN A 157 8.56 -34.78 -9.75
N ASN A 158 8.12 -34.32 -10.92
CA ASN A 158 7.21 -35.09 -11.78
C ASN A 158 7.89 -36.34 -12.37
N GLY A 159 9.18 -36.26 -12.73
CA GLY A 159 9.96 -37.42 -13.17
C GLY A 159 10.16 -38.47 -12.08
N LEU A 160 10.31 -38.05 -10.82
CA LEU A 160 10.42 -38.95 -9.66
C LEU A 160 9.09 -39.63 -9.33
N GLN A 161 7.95 -38.94 -9.43
CA GLN A 161 6.64 -39.54 -9.21
C GLN A 161 6.28 -40.61 -10.26
N LEU A 162 6.65 -40.40 -11.53
CA LEU A 162 6.49 -41.39 -12.60
C LEU A 162 7.37 -42.63 -12.37
N SER A 163 8.58 -42.44 -11.82
CA SER A 163 9.49 -43.54 -11.45
C SER A 163 9.03 -44.31 -10.21
N GLU A 164 8.39 -43.67 -9.22
CA GLU A 164 7.82 -44.33 -8.05
C GLU A 164 6.53 -45.10 -8.39
N HIS A 165 5.70 -44.58 -9.30
CA HIS A 165 4.54 -45.31 -9.80
C HIS A 165 4.91 -46.57 -10.60
N ALA A 166 6.02 -46.53 -11.34
CA ALA A 166 6.56 -47.70 -12.05
C ALA A 166 7.11 -48.77 -11.09
N ARG A 167 7.70 -48.36 -9.95
CA ARG A 167 8.23 -49.28 -8.92
C ARG A 167 7.15 -49.90 -8.03
N ASN A 168 6.13 -49.14 -7.64
CA ASN A 168 5.08 -49.63 -6.74
C ASN A 168 4.15 -50.68 -7.37
N ASN A 169 4.11 -50.79 -8.70
CA ASN A 169 3.36 -51.84 -9.38
C ASN A 169 4.09 -53.20 -9.40
N THR A 170 5.34 -53.29 -8.93
CA THR A 170 6.13 -54.53 -8.96
C THR A 170 6.24 -55.25 -7.61
N GLU A 171 5.82 -54.64 -6.49
CA GLU A 171 6.12 -55.14 -5.13
C GLU A 171 4.90 -55.41 -4.23
N ASN A 172 3.68 -55.59 -4.77
CA ASN A 172 2.52 -55.99 -3.96
C ASN A 172 2.35 -57.52 -3.91
N GLY A 173 3.09 -58.16 -3.00
CA GLY A 173 2.86 -59.54 -2.55
C GLY A 173 3.28 -59.70 -1.08
N GLU A 174 2.33 -60.12 -0.24
CA GLU A 174 2.46 -60.57 1.17
C GLU A 174 2.49 -59.53 2.30
N SER A 175 2.21 -60.03 3.50
CA SER A 175 1.30 -59.48 4.51
C SER A 175 1.94 -59.25 5.89
N ALA A 176 1.24 -58.42 6.70
CA ALA A 176 1.18 -58.34 8.17
C ALA A 176 2.40 -57.80 8.98
N GLY A 177 2.10 -56.94 9.96
CA GLY A 177 2.95 -56.69 11.14
C GLY A 177 3.06 -55.23 11.59
N VAL A 178 2.63 -54.94 12.82
CA VAL A 178 2.73 -53.65 13.52
C VAL A 178 4.17 -53.33 13.95
N SER A 179 4.65 -52.09 13.73
CA SER A 179 5.28 -51.22 14.76
C SER A 179 5.93 -49.97 14.16
N THR A 180 5.85 -48.88 14.93
CA THR A 180 6.43 -47.54 14.75
C THR A 180 7.89 -47.52 14.33
N ASP A 181 8.21 -46.81 13.25
CA ASP A 181 9.41 -45.95 13.21
C ASP A 181 9.30 -44.86 12.14
N GLY A 182 9.86 -43.68 12.45
CA GLY A 182 9.69 -42.44 11.70
C GLY A 182 10.24 -42.47 10.29
N ASN A 183 9.44 -42.08 9.29
CA ASN A 183 9.91 -41.96 7.92
C ASN A 183 10.62 -40.60 7.70
N GLU A 184 11.92 -40.66 7.87
CA GLU A 184 12.92 -39.61 7.71
C GLU A 184 13.20 -39.32 6.20
N LYS A 185 12.22 -38.80 5.43
CA LYS A 185 12.46 -38.34 4.05
C LYS A 185 11.74 -37.04 3.67
N SER A 186 11.94 -35.99 4.46
CA SER A 186 11.53 -34.60 4.12
C SER A 186 12.74 -33.69 3.83
N GLY A 187 13.75 -34.20 3.13
CA GLY A 187 15.17 -33.80 3.30
C GLY A 187 15.67 -32.42 2.85
N LEU A 188 14.93 -31.62 2.07
CA LEU A 188 15.41 -30.29 1.66
C LEU A 188 14.32 -29.22 1.68
N PHE A 189 13.13 -29.55 1.16
CA PHE A 189 11.99 -28.64 1.21
C PHE A 189 11.56 -28.32 2.65
N SER A 190 11.61 -29.32 3.54
CA SER A 190 11.25 -29.09 4.95
C SER A 190 12.30 -28.28 5.72
N ARG A 191 13.59 -28.37 5.38
CA ARG A 191 14.64 -27.63 6.12
C ARG A 191 14.65 -26.15 5.77
N TRP A 192 14.48 -25.79 4.49
CA TRP A 192 14.39 -24.38 4.12
C TRP A 192 13.04 -23.80 4.53
N TYR A 193 11.94 -24.54 4.37
CA TYR A 193 10.62 -24.10 4.78
C TYR A 193 10.53 -23.94 6.30
N ARG A 194 11.08 -24.88 7.08
CA ARG A 194 11.21 -24.71 8.54
C ARG A 194 12.05 -23.49 8.91
N ARG A 195 13.17 -23.20 8.23
CA ARG A 195 13.93 -21.96 8.48
C ARG A 195 13.13 -20.69 8.18
N VAL A 196 12.24 -20.73 7.18
CA VAL A 196 11.34 -19.62 6.84
C VAL A 196 10.20 -19.49 7.87
N LEU A 197 9.68 -20.61 8.38
CA LEU A 197 8.70 -20.63 9.47
C LEU A 197 9.32 -20.16 10.80
N ASP A 198 10.51 -20.63 11.13
CA ASP A 198 11.32 -20.23 12.29
C ASP A 198 11.71 -18.73 12.22
N ALA A 199 11.78 -18.16 11.02
CA ALA A 199 11.96 -16.72 10.79
C ALA A 199 10.68 -15.89 11.10
N GLY A 200 9.59 -16.53 11.55
CA GLY A 200 8.37 -15.87 11.99
C GLY A 200 7.35 -15.65 10.89
N VAL A 201 7.28 -16.52 9.89
CA VAL A 201 6.20 -16.49 8.90
C VAL A 201 4.93 -17.10 9.51
N GLU A 202 3.83 -16.36 9.41
CA GLU A 202 2.54 -16.73 9.97
C GLU A 202 1.96 -18.02 9.33
N GLU A 203 1.70 -19.04 10.15
CA GLU A 203 1.22 -20.36 9.72
C GLU A 203 -0.29 -20.44 9.51
N ASN A 204 -1.08 -19.63 10.22
CA ASN A 204 -2.55 -19.76 10.23
C ASN A 204 -3.23 -19.42 8.90
N GLY A 205 -2.55 -18.68 8.02
CA GLY A 205 -3.06 -18.33 6.69
C GLY A 205 -4.49 -17.77 6.75
N ILE A 206 -5.42 -18.52 6.14
CA ILE A 206 -6.84 -18.15 6.02
C ILE A 206 -7.74 -18.82 7.08
N ARG A 207 -7.19 -19.68 7.93
CA ARG A 207 -7.98 -20.40 8.94
C ARG A 207 -8.41 -19.43 10.05
N PRO A 208 -9.60 -19.62 10.64
CA PRO A 208 -9.99 -18.90 11.85
C PRO A 208 -8.93 -19.07 12.93
N VAL A 209 -8.50 -17.97 13.54
CA VAL A 209 -7.48 -17.98 14.59
C VAL A 209 -8.09 -18.55 15.88
N PRO A 210 -7.49 -19.57 16.52
CA PRO A 210 -7.98 -20.10 17.80
C PRO A 210 -8.03 -19.04 18.91
N ILE A 211 -8.92 -19.19 19.90
CA ILE A 211 -9.09 -18.18 20.97
C ILE A 211 -7.80 -18.02 21.78
N GLU A 212 -7.05 -19.11 21.95
CA GLU A 212 -5.81 -19.21 22.71
C GLU A 212 -4.68 -18.38 22.09
N GLU A 213 -4.71 -18.18 20.77
CA GLU A 213 -3.71 -17.41 20.03
C GLU A 213 -4.08 -15.91 19.93
N ARG A 214 -5.31 -15.54 20.30
CA ARG A 214 -5.80 -14.15 20.31
C ARG A 214 -5.38 -13.41 21.57
N THR A 215 -4.07 -13.31 21.76
CA THR A 215 -3.44 -12.81 22.99
C THR A 215 -3.26 -11.29 23.03
N GLN A 216 -3.54 -10.60 21.92
CA GLN A 216 -3.17 -9.19 21.79
C GLN A 216 -4.15 -8.26 22.50
N THR A 217 -3.71 -7.69 23.63
CA THR A 217 -4.50 -6.79 24.49
C THR A 217 -4.19 -5.31 24.27
N GLN A 218 -3.07 -5.00 23.60
CA GLN A 218 -2.62 -3.64 23.37
C GLN A 218 -3.33 -3.00 22.17
N HIS A 219 -4.51 -2.45 22.41
CA HIS A 219 -5.35 -1.85 21.36
C HIS A 219 -4.75 -0.61 20.68
N SER A 220 -3.82 0.08 21.33
CA SER A 220 -3.11 1.21 20.69
C SER A 220 -2.35 0.77 19.43
N ASN A 221 -1.97 -0.51 19.32
CA ASN A 221 -1.36 -1.06 18.11
C ASN A 221 -2.31 -0.94 16.90
N LEU A 222 -3.63 -1.06 17.09
CA LEU A 222 -4.59 -0.88 16.00
C LEU A 222 -4.53 0.53 15.44
N PHE A 223 -4.49 1.53 16.32
CA PHE A 223 -4.31 2.91 15.92
C PHE A 223 -2.96 3.09 15.21
N THR A 224 -1.85 2.64 15.80
CA THR A 224 -0.51 2.83 15.23
C THR A 224 -0.36 2.17 13.87
N VAL A 225 -0.98 1.01 13.62
CA VAL A 225 -0.90 0.31 12.33
C VAL A 225 -1.54 1.15 11.22
N PHE A 226 -2.78 1.61 11.41
CA PHE A 226 -3.47 2.44 10.41
C PHE A 226 -2.88 3.85 10.34
N PHE A 227 -2.49 4.41 11.48
CA PHE A 227 -1.83 5.71 11.55
C PHE A 227 -0.54 5.72 10.73
N THR A 228 0.30 4.71 10.92
CA THR A 228 1.60 4.62 10.25
C THR A 228 1.47 4.31 8.76
N CYS A 229 0.52 3.46 8.36
CA CYS A 229 0.36 3.15 6.93
C CYS A 229 -0.18 4.34 6.13
N LEU A 230 -1.00 5.19 6.75
CA LEU A 230 -1.60 6.35 6.08
C LEU A 230 -0.80 7.63 6.23
N LEU A 231 0.08 7.74 7.23
CA LEU A 231 1.00 8.87 7.37
C LEU A 231 2.19 8.74 6.39
N CYS A 232 1.90 8.87 5.10
CA CYS A 232 2.86 8.83 4.00
C CYS A 232 2.45 9.85 2.91
N ILE A 233 3.18 9.94 1.79
CA ILE A 233 2.83 10.88 0.70
C ILE A 233 1.69 10.41 -0.20
N LEU A 234 1.17 9.19 -0.04
CA LEU A 234 0.09 8.63 -0.86
C LEU A 234 -1.25 9.41 -0.81
N PRO A 235 -1.70 9.98 0.32
CA PRO A 235 -2.93 10.76 0.35
C PRO A 235 -2.81 12.10 -0.40
N LEU A 236 -1.60 12.62 -0.65
CA LEU A 236 -1.40 13.94 -1.25
C LEU A 236 -2.02 14.07 -2.67
N PRO A 237 -1.76 13.15 -3.63
CA PRO A 237 -2.45 13.16 -4.92
C PRO A 237 -3.96 13.18 -4.82
N THR A 238 -4.54 12.31 -3.97
CA THR A 238 -6.01 12.21 -3.80
C THR A 238 -6.61 13.50 -3.27
N GLY A 239 -5.89 14.19 -2.38
CA GLY A 239 -6.24 15.54 -1.93
C GLY A 239 -6.17 16.57 -3.05
N ALA A 240 -5.05 16.57 -3.78
CA ALA A 240 -4.76 17.52 -4.86
C ALA A 240 -5.77 17.46 -6.00
N LEU A 241 -6.34 16.28 -6.30
CA LEU A 241 -7.39 16.13 -7.32
C LEU A 241 -8.59 17.05 -7.07
N GLY A 242 -8.96 17.31 -5.80
CA GLY A 242 -10.12 18.14 -5.48
C GLY A 242 -10.00 19.56 -6.03
N THR A 243 -8.81 20.16 -5.92
CA THR A 243 -8.53 21.51 -6.42
C THR A 243 -8.03 21.50 -7.86
N ALA A 244 -7.13 20.57 -8.22
CA ALA A 244 -6.46 20.55 -9.51
C ALA A 244 -7.33 19.99 -10.65
N VAL A 245 -8.21 19.03 -10.36
CA VAL A 245 -9.03 18.34 -11.38
C VAL A 245 -10.51 18.71 -11.26
N TYR A 246 -11.05 18.76 -10.03
CA TYR A 246 -12.45 19.14 -9.82
C TYR A 246 -12.68 20.67 -9.75
N GLY A 247 -11.61 21.47 -9.79
CA GLY A 247 -11.67 22.93 -9.86
C GLY A 247 -12.29 23.59 -8.62
N LEU A 248 -12.35 22.89 -7.50
CA LEU A 248 -12.92 23.40 -6.26
C LEU A 248 -11.90 24.27 -5.51
N GLY A 249 -12.39 25.23 -4.72
CA GLY A 249 -11.55 25.98 -3.81
C GLY A 249 -11.03 25.14 -2.64
N LEU A 250 -9.85 25.50 -2.11
CA LEU A 250 -9.24 24.81 -0.97
C LEU A 250 -10.19 24.68 0.23
N ARG A 251 -10.96 25.74 0.54
CA ARG A 251 -11.94 25.72 1.63
C ARG A 251 -13.00 24.64 1.40
N ASP A 252 -13.56 24.60 0.20
CA ASP A 252 -14.67 23.71 -0.13
C ASP A 252 -14.17 22.26 -0.18
N VAL A 253 -13.00 22.01 -0.79
CA VAL A 253 -12.33 20.70 -0.75
C VAL A 253 -12.05 20.24 0.68
N SER A 254 -11.52 21.12 1.54
CA SER A 254 -11.22 20.78 2.94
C SER A 254 -12.47 20.37 3.70
N LEU A 255 -13.59 21.08 3.51
CA LEU A 255 -14.87 20.73 4.14
C LEU A 255 -15.42 19.39 3.63
N ILE A 256 -15.29 19.13 2.32
CA ILE A 256 -15.69 17.85 1.72
C ILE A 256 -14.85 16.71 2.28
N ILE A 257 -13.51 16.85 2.34
CA ILE A 257 -12.60 15.87 2.95
C ILE A 257 -13.03 15.57 4.38
N ILE A 258 -13.22 16.60 5.22
CA ILE A 258 -13.57 16.40 6.63
C ILE A 258 -14.91 15.66 6.74
N PHE A 259 -15.93 16.09 6.00
CA PHE A 259 -17.26 15.48 6.05
C PHE A 259 -17.24 14.03 5.57
N PHE A 260 -16.69 13.77 4.37
CA PHE A 260 -16.67 12.43 3.80
C PHE A 260 -15.78 11.50 4.61
N ASN A 261 -14.60 11.93 5.09
CA ASN A 261 -13.75 11.09 5.94
C ASN A 261 -14.48 10.65 7.21
N ILE A 262 -15.22 11.57 7.85
CA ILE A 262 -16.00 11.26 9.05
C ILE A 262 -17.02 10.16 8.75
N VAL A 263 -17.68 10.20 7.59
CA VAL A 263 -18.74 9.24 7.21
C VAL A 263 -18.16 7.93 6.70
N THR A 264 -17.22 7.97 5.76
CA THR A 264 -16.72 6.81 5.01
C THR A 264 -15.75 5.95 5.82
N CYS A 265 -15.17 6.48 6.91
CA CYS A 265 -14.41 5.69 7.86
C CYS A 265 -15.28 4.91 8.86
N ILE A 266 -16.58 5.19 8.97
CA ILE A 266 -17.46 4.47 9.91
C ILE A 266 -17.62 2.99 9.48
N PRO A 267 -17.97 2.66 8.22
CA PRO A 267 -18.07 1.28 7.76
C PRO A 267 -16.84 0.40 8.08
N PRO A 268 -15.60 0.75 7.68
CA PRO A 268 -14.43 -0.05 8.00
C PRO A 268 -14.20 -0.15 9.52
N ALA A 269 -14.41 0.92 10.28
CA ALA A 269 -14.25 0.87 11.72
C ALA A 269 -15.25 -0.09 12.41
N VAL A 270 -16.51 -0.13 11.97
CA VAL A 270 -17.52 -1.09 12.47
C VAL A 270 -17.14 -2.52 12.10
N ILE A 271 -16.78 -2.74 10.84
CA ILE A 271 -16.41 -4.06 10.31
C ILE A 271 -15.18 -4.62 11.03
N SER A 272 -14.21 -3.78 11.39
CA SER A 272 -12.99 -4.17 12.10
C SER A 272 -13.24 -4.89 13.45
N ILE A 273 -14.38 -4.59 14.10
CA ILE A 273 -14.80 -5.25 15.34
C ILE A 273 -15.04 -6.74 15.10
N GLY A 274 -15.56 -7.10 13.91
CA GLY A 274 -15.81 -8.47 13.50
C GLY A 274 -14.56 -9.33 13.54
N GLY A 275 -13.42 -8.83 13.06
CA GLY A 275 -12.16 -9.58 13.09
C GLY A 275 -11.71 -9.93 14.51
N CYS A 276 -11.82 -9.00 15.47
CA CYS A 276 -11.48 -9.26 16.88
C CYS A 276 -12.45 -10.27 17.54
N LYS A 277 -13.75 -10.17 17.24
CA LYS A 277 -14.77 -11.02 17.88
C LYS A 277 -14.82 -12.43 17.29
N THR A 278 -14.68 -12.55 15.98
CA THR A 278 -14.79 -13.83 15.27
C THR A 278 -13.43 -14.52 15.11
N GLY A 279 -12.33 -13.78 15.08
CA GLY A 279 -10.98 -14.25 14.74
C GLY A 279 -10.86 -14.73 13.29
N MET A 280 -11.77 -14.28 12.43
CA MET A 280 -11.78 -14.60 11.01
C MET A 280 -11.33 -13.40 10.19
N ARG A 281 -10.59 -13.68 9.11
CA ARG A 281 -10.18 -12.69 8.11
C ARG A 281 -11.38 -12.05 7.44
N GLN A 282 -11.21 -10.86 6.86
CA GLN A 282 -12.33 -10.08 6.35
C GLN A 282 -13.14 -10.84 5.29
N MET A 283 -12.46 -11.42 4.31
CA MET A 283 -13.15 -12.16 3.24
C MET A 283 -13.64 -13.55 3.68
N ILE A 284 -13.15 -14.08 4.81
CA ILE A 284 -13.74 -15.28 5.42
C ILE A 284 -15.06 -14.93 6.10
N GLN A 285 -15.12 -13.80 6.82
CA GLN A 285 -16.37 -13.29 7.38
C GLN A 285 -17.40 -13.00 6.28
N ALA A 286 -16.96 -12.50 5.13
CA ALA A 286 -17.84 -12.25 3.98
C ALA A 286 -18.54 -13.53 3.47
N ARG A 287 -18.00 -14.74 3.70
CA ARG A 287 -18.64 -16.00 3.30
C ARG A 287 -20.00 -16.23 3.99
N TYR A 288 -20.21 -15.61 5.14
CA TYR A 288 -21.47 -15.69 5.88
C TYR A 288 -22.57 -14.78 5.30
N SER A 289 -22.25 -14.02 4.25
CA SER A 289 -23.22 -13.21 3.47
C SER A 289 -23.21 -13.62 1.99
N PHE A 290 -22.01 -13.77 1.41
CA PHE A 290 -21.79 -14.05 -0.01
C PHE A 290 -21.62 -15.55 -0.32
N GLY A 291 -21.69 -16.43 0.67
CA GLY A 291 -21.47 -17.85 0.48
C GLY A 291 -20.03 -18.22 0.12
N LEU A 292 -19.76 -19.52 0.00
CA LEU A 292 -18.41 -20.01 -0.27
C LEU A 292 -17.96 -19.76 -1.71
N TYR A 293 -18.85 -20.00 -2.68
CA TYR A 293 -18.51 -19.92 -4.11
C TYR A 293 -18.70 -18.52 -4.67
N LEU A 294 -19.86 -17.90 -4.42
CA LEU A 294 -20.12 -16.53 -4.89
C LEU A 294 -19.27 -15.49 -4.14
N GLY A 295 -18.80 -15.81 -2.93
CA GLY A 295 -17.80 -15.04 -2.20
C GLY A 295 -16.45 -14.88 -2.91
N ILE A 296 -16.16 -15.64 -3.97
CA ILE A 296 -14.97 -15.43 -4.80
C ILE A 296 -15.00 -14.06 -5.50
N ILE A 297 -16.17 -13.56 -5.86
CA ILE A 297 -16.32 -12.26 -6.54
C ILE A 297 -15.78 -11.12 -5.66
N PRO A 298 -16.24 -10.89 -4.42
CA PRO A 298 -15.67 -9.87 -3.57
C PRO A 298 -14.19 -10.15 -3.24
N ILE A 299 -13.75 -11.42 -3.13
CA ILE A 299 -12.32 -11.75 -2.94
C ILE A 299 -11.46 -11.19 -4.07
N LEU A 300 -11.88 -11.38 -5.32
CA LEU A 300 -11.17 -10.86 -6.49
C LEU A 300 -11.19 -9.32 -6.55
N LEU A 301 -12.34 -8.71 -6.28
CA LEU A 301 -12.48 -7.25 -6.25
C LEU A 301 -11.60 -6.61 -5.18
N ASN A 302 -11.53 -7.21 -3.99
CA ASN A 302 -10.66 -6.74 -2.92
C ASN A 302 -9.18 -6.98 -3.24
N ALA A 303 -8.81 -8.13 -3.80
CA ALA A 303 -7.44 -8.38 -4.25
C ALA A 303 -6.99 -7.34 -5.28
N GLY A 304 -7.86 -7.02 -6.24
CA GLY A 304 -7.63 -5.96 -7.23
C GLY A 304 -7.51 -4.58 -6.59
N THR A 305 -8.38 -4.25 -5.63
CA THR A 305 -8.37 -2.97 -4.91
C THR A 305 -7.06 -2.77 -4.14
N VAL A 306 -6.66 -3.75 -3.34
CA VAL A 306 -5.44 -3.65 -2.53
C VAL A 306 -4.19 -3.64 -3.42
N THR A 307 -4.19 -4.41 -4.52
CA THR A 307 -3.12 -4.34 -5.54
C THR A 307 -3.07 -2.96 -6.19
N GLY A 308 -4.22 -2.35 -6.50
CA GLY A 308 -4.31 -1.03 -7.10
C GLY A 308 -3.80 0.10 -6.19
N PHE A 309 -4.07 0.05 -4.88
CA PHE A 309 -3.46 0.99 -3.94
C PHE A 309 -1.94 0.82 -3.85
N THR A 310 -1.45 -0.42 -3.92
CA THR A 310 -0.01 -0.71 -3.94
C THR A 310 0.64 -0.17 -5.22
N LEU A 311 -0.04 -0.35 -6.36
CA LEU A 311 0.33 0.20 -7.67
C LEU A 311 0.43 1.73 -7.61
N LEU A 312 -0.61 2.42 -7.13
CA LEU A 312 -0.60 3.88 -6.99
C LEU A 312 0.49 4.36 -6.03
N GLY A 313 0.68 3.63 -4.92
CA GLY A 313 1.77 3.88 -3.99
C GLY A 313 3.15 3.82 -4.64
N SER A 314 3.36 2.86 -5.54
CA SER A 314 4.60 2.75 -6.30
C SER A 314 4.79 3.91 -7.28
N ILE A 315 3.72 4.40 -7.90
CA ILE A 315 3.77 5.55 -8.83
C ILE A 315 4.20 6.79 -8.07
N VAL A 316 3.54 7.11 -6.97
CA VAL A 316 3.84 8.29 -6.14
C VAL A 316 5.27 8.25 -5.61
N SER A 317 5.73 7.07 -5.17
CA SER A 317 7.10 6.89 -4.69
C SER A 317 8.11 6.98 -5.83
N GLY A 318 7.80 6.41 -7.00
CA GLY A 318 8.64 6.46 -8.19
C GLY A 318 8.78 7.86 -8.76
N GLN A 319 7.69 8.64 -8.73
CA GLN A 319 7.66 10.07 -9.01
C GLN A 319 8.61 10.85 -8.10
N ALA A 320 8.54 10.61 -6.78
CA ALA A 320 9.42 11.26 -5.82
C ALA A 320 10.90 10.87 -6.05
N ILE A 321 11.20 9.60 -6.35
CA ILE A 321 12.58 9.16 -6.64
C ILE A 321 13.12 9.78 -7.92
N ALA A 322 12.30 9.83 -8.98
CA ALA A 322 12.70 10.44 -10.26
C ALA A 322 13.05 11.93 -10.07
N ALA A 323 12.33 12.63 -9.19
CA ALA A 323 12.55 14.04 -8.88
C ALA A 323 13.76 14.33 -7.96
N VAL A 324 14.44 13.31 -7.39
CA VAL A 324 15.61 13.53 -6.51
C VAL A 324 16.78 14.18 -7.25
N ASN A 325 17.01 13.79 -8.50
CA ASN A 325 18.13 14.30 -9.26
C ASN A 325 17.85 14.33 -10.76
N GLU A 326 17.43 15.48 -11.26
CA GLU A 326 17.23 15.74 -12.69
C GLU A 326 18.46 15.39 -13.53
N LYS A 327 19.68 15.63 -13.01
CA LYS A 327 20.93 15.32 -13.72
C LYS A 327 21.18 13.81 -13.86
N ALA A 328 20.61 13.00 -12.98
CA ALA A 328 20.75 11.54 -13.05
C ALA A 328 19.81 10.91 -14.07
N ASN A 329 18.85 11.66 -14.63
CA ASN A 329 17.87 11.20 -15.62
C ASN A 329 17.18 9.87 -15.21
N ILE A 330 16.85 9.73 -13.91
CA ILE A 330 16.11 8.57 -13.43
C ILE A 330 14.65 8.74 -13.86
N SER A 331 14.15 7.82 -14.69
CA SER A 331 12.74 7.85 -15.09
C SER A 331 11.85 7.37 -13.94
N VAL A 332 10.58 7.81 -13.95
CA VAL A 332 9.55 7.34 -13.02
C VAL A 332 9.44 5.81 -13.05
N ASN A 333 9.60 5.20 -14.23
CA ASN A 333 9.57 3.74 -14.40
C ASN A 333 10.66 3.03 -13.59
N VAL A 334 11.88 3.58 -13.57
CA VAL A 334 12.97 3.04 -12.76
C VAL A 334 12.67 3.24 -11.28
N GLY A 335 12.14 4.40 -10.88
CA GLY A 335 11.72 4.67 -9.50
C GLY A 335 10.65 3.67 -9.01
N ILE A 336 9.65 3.37 -9.84
CA ILE A 336 8.62 2.35 -9.57
C ILE A 336 9.28 0.99 -9.33
N GLY A 337 10.18 0.56 -10.21
CA GLY A 337 10.90 -0.72 -10.07
C GLY A 337 11.66 -0.80 -8.74
N ILE A 338 12.42 0.25 -8.40
CA ILE A 338 13.19 0.33 -7.15
C ILE A 338 12.27 0.15 -5.92
N VAL A 339 11.18 0.91 -5.84
CA VAL A 339 10.29 0.89 -4.65
C VAL A 339 9.55 -0.44 -4.54
N CYS A 340 9.08 -0.98 -5.67
CA CYS A 340 8.44 -2.28 -5.72
C CYS A 340 9.38 -3.39 -5.21
N THR A 341 10.63 -3.42 -5.68
CA THR A 341 11.64 -4.37 -5.20
C THR A 341 11.96 -4.17 -3.71
N LEU A 342 12.07 -2.93 -3.24
CA LEU A 342 12.33 -2.65 -1.82
C LEU A 342 11.18 -3.11 -0.92
N SER A 343 9.93 -2.81 -1.30
CA SER A 343 8.73 -3.27 -0.59
C SER A 343 8.68 -4.80 -0.53
N PHE A 344 9.00 -5.44 -1.65
CA PHE A 344 9.13 -6.89 -1.72
C PHE A 344 10.19 -7.42 -0.75
N CYS A 345 11.41 -6.88 -0.77
CA CYS A 345 12.48 -7.29 0.15
C CYS A 345 12.07 -7.15 1.61
N LEU A 346 11.39 -6.06 1.99
CA LEU A 346 10.89 -5.88 3.36
C LEU A 346 9.81 -6.90 3.73
N ALA A 347 8.97 -7.30 2.78
CA ALA A 347 7.98 -8.36 3.01
C ALA A 347 8.64 -9.73 3.29
N PHE A 348 9.87 -9.98 2.81
CA PHE A 348 10.64 -11.21 3.10
C PHE A 348 11.32 -11.20 4.49
N LEU A 349 11.57 -10.04 5.09
CA LEU A 349 12.23 -9.94 6.40
C LEU A 349 11.38 -10.48 7.57
N GLY A 350 10.17 -10.96 7.30
CA GLY A 350 9.32 -11.67 8.24
C GLY A 350 8.48 -10.76 9.14
N TYR A 351 7.56 -11.38 9.90
CA TYR A 351 6.57 -10.68 10.73
C TYR A 351 7.20 -9.68 11.71
N ARG A 352 8.30 -10.05 12.37
CA ARG A 352 8.95 -9.22 13.39
C ARG A 352 9.50 -7.91 12.80
N ALA A 353 10.16 -7.97 11.65
CA ALA A 353 10.71 -6.78 11.00
C ALA A 353 9.60 -5.81 10.58
N VAL A 354 8.52 -6.34 9.98
CA VAL A 354 7.35 -5.54 9.60
C VAL A 354 6.68 -4.90 10.81
N HIS A 355 6.59 -5.60 11.94
CA HIS A 355 6.00 -5.04 13.16
C HIS A 355 6.83 -3.90 13.77
N VAL A 356 8.16 -4.04 13.79
CA VAL A 356 9.05 -2.97 14.25
C VAL A 356 8.96 -1.78 13.30
N TRP A 357 8.96 -2.03 12.00
CA TRP A 357 8.78 -1.02 10.97
C TRP A 357 7.50 -0.22 11.19
N GLN A 358 6.35 -0.90 11.27
CA GLN A 358 5.05 -0.25 11.45
C GLN A 358 4.88 0.44 12.80
N ARG A 359 5.69 0.12 13.80
CA ARG A 359 5.67 0.82 15.08
C ARG A 359 6.36 2.18 15.03
N TRP A 360 7.39 2.33 14.18
CA TRP A 360 8.30 3.49 14.23
C TRP A 360 8.32 4.34 12.96
N GLN A 361 7.90 3.81 11.81
CA GLN A 361 8.00 4.49 10.51
C GLN A 361 7.23 5.82 10.45
N TRP A 362 6.17 5.98 11.24
CA TRP A 362 5.39 7.21 11.28
C TRP A 362 6.23 8.44 11.68
N LEU A 363 7.25 8.27 12.54
CA LEU A 363 8.03 9.40 13.04
C LEU A 363 8.96 9.98 11.95
N PRO A 364 9.80 9.19 11.24
CA PRO A 364 10.53 9.68 10.09
C PRO A 364 9.63 10.30 9.01
N ASN A 365 8.47 9.69 8.74
CA ASN A 365 7.51 10.22 7.77
C ASN A 365 6.99 11.60 8.19
N LEU A 366 6.54 11.73 9.45
CA LEU A 366 6.04 12.99 9.99
C LEU A 366 7.09 14.09 9.90
N VAL A 367 8.32 13.80 10.34
CA VAL A 367 9.43 14.75 10.30
C VAL A 367 9.71 15.19 8.86
N ALA A 368 9.75 14.25 7.92
CA ALA A 368 9.98 14.56 6.51
C ALA A 368 8.86 15.44 5.91
N ILE A 369 7.59 15.16 6.24
CA ILE A 369 6.44 15.96 5.81
C ILE A 369 6.51 17.38 6.41
N VAL A 370 6.81 17.50 7.70
CA VAL A 370 6.96 18.79 8.38
C VAL A 370 8.11 19.61 7.78
N ILE A 371 9.24 18.99 7.43
CA ILE A 371 10.34 19.67 6.75
C ILE A 371 9.90 20.17 5.37
N ALA A 372 9.22 19.34 4.58
CA ALA A 372 8.72 19.74 3.27
C ALA A 372 7.77 20.95 3.36
N ILE A 373 6.83 20.93 4.32
CA ILE A 373 5.95 22.07 4.60
C ILE A 373 6.75 23.28 5.10
N GLY A 374 7.75 23.09 5.95
CA GLY A 374 8.58 24.19 6.45
C GLY A 374 9.39 24.89 5.35
N CYS A 375 9.86 24.14 4.35
CA CYS A 375 10.64 24.68 3.23
C CYS A 375 9.76 25.30 2.13
N GLY A 376 8.68 24.63 1.73
CA GLY A 376 7.83 25.03 0.60
C GLY A 376 6.52 25.70 0.98
N GLY A 377 6.12 25.66 2.26
CA GLY A 377 4.76 25.97 2.71
C GLY A 377 4.32 27.42 2.52
N LYS A 378 5.25 28.37 2.38
CA LYS A 378 4.93 29.77 2.09
C LYS A 378 4.08 29.95 0.82
N HIS A 379 4.21 29.02 -0.13
CA HIS A 379 3.49 29.03 -1.39
C HIS A 379 2.08 28.41 -1.27
N LEU A 380 1.78 27.66 -0.22
CA LEU A 380 0.44 27.07 0.01
C LEU A 380 -0.64 28.14 0.24
N MET A 381 -0.26 29.38 0.57
CA MET A 381 -1.22 30.49 0.68
C MET A 381 -1.63 31.07 -0.67
N ASN A 382 -0.86 30.80 -1.73
CA ASN A 382 -1.09 31.33 -3.06
C ASN A 382 -2.10 30.46 -3.81
N GLN A 383 -3.34 30.44 -3.33
CA GLN A 383 -4.42 29.67 -3.97
C GLN A 383 -4.91 30.40 -5.23
N ALA A 384 -5.06 29.66 -6.32
CA ALA A 384 -5.63 30.17 -7.56
C ALA A 384 -7.12 30.52 -7.40
N ASP A 385 -7.58 31.47 -8.21
CA ASP A 385 -9.01 31.76 -8.32
C ASP A 385 -9.76 30.53 -8.83
N HIS A 386 -10.95 30.30 -8.28
CA HIS A 386 -11.78 29.17 -8.62
C HIS A 386 -13.22 29.61 -8.81
N ASP A 387 -13.95 28.86 -9.63
CA ASP A 387 -15.39 29.07 -9.77
C ASP A 387 -16.13 28.66 -8.49
N PRO A 388 -17.35 29.17 -8.25
CA PRO A 388 -18.19 28.69 -7.16
C PRO A 388 -18.41 27.17 -7.26
N ALA A 389 -18.32 26.48 -6.12
CA ALA A 389 -18.49 25.03 -6.06
C ALA A 389 -19.84 24.59 -6.68
N SER A 390 -19.76 23.81 -7.75
CA SER A 390 -20.93 23.21 -8.38
C SER A 390 -21.34 21.93 -7.66
N VAL A 391 -22.63 21.56 -7.73
CA VAL A 391 -23.13 20.27 -7.21
C VAL A 391 -22.34 19.11 -7.80
N LYS A 392 -22.04 19.18 -9.11
CA LYS A 392 -21.28 18.18 -9.86
C LYS A 392 -19.89 17.94 -9.26
N SER A 393 -19.14 19.01 -9.01
CA SER A 393 -17.80 18.92 -8.42
C SER A 393 -17.81 18.45 -6.97
N VAL A 394 -18.78 18.90 -6.17
CA VAL A 394 -18.89 18.53 -4.75
C VAL A 394 -19.22 17.04 -4.59
N ILE A 395 -20.25 16.56 -5.30
CA ILE A 395 -20.65 15.15 -5.24
C ILE A 395 -19.57 14.27 -5.88
N GLY A 396 -19.04 14.65 -7.03
CA GLY A 396 -17.99 13.88 -7.71
C GLY A 396 -16.75 13.68 -6.85
N TYR A 397 -16.25 14.74 -6.20
CA TYR A 397 -15.10 14.62 -5.31
C TYR A 397 -15.45 13.90 -4.00
N GLY A 398 -16.66 14.09 -3.47
CA GLY A 398 -17.15 13.34 -2.30
C GLY A 398 -17.19 11.83 -2.54
N SER A 399 -17.69 11.40 -3.70
CA SER A 399 -17.71 10.00 -4.12
C SER A 399 -16.31 9.42 -4.28
N LEU A 400 -15.36 10.21 -4.80
CA LEU A 400 -13.94 9.85 -4.85
C LEU A 400 -13.36 9.55 -3.44
N MET A 401 -13.73 10.33 -2.42
CA MET A 401 -13.30 10.10 -1.02
C MET A 401 -13.87 8.80 -0.45
N ALA A 402 -15.08 8.40 -0.87
CA ALA A 402 -15.64 7.10 -0.48
C ALA A 402 -14.82 5.93 -1.02
N GLY A 403 -14.36 6.02 -2.27
CA GLY A 403 -13.42 5.04 -2.85
C GLY A 403 -12.12 4.90 -2.07
N TYR A 404 -11.63 5.99 -1.48
CA TYR A 404 -10.41 5.98 -0.68
C TYR A 404 -10.57 5.24 0.66
N PHE A 405 -11.65 5.48 1.40
CA PHE A 405 -11.79 4.95 2.77
C PHE A 405 -12.67 3.72 2.90
N MET A 406 -13.77 3.60 2.15
CA MET A 406 -14.69 2.46 2.29
C MET A 406 -14.03 1.15 1.90
N THR A 407 -13.05 1.19 0.99
CA THR A 407 -12.30 0.01 0.55
C THR A 407 -11.50 -0.66 1.67
N PHE A 408 -11.18 0.05 2.76
CA PHE A 408 -10.62 -0.58 3.96
C PHE A 408 -11.58 -1.62 4.56
N GLY A 409 -12.89 -1.51 4.34
CA GLY A 409 -13.90 -2.47 4.79
C GLY A 409 -13.61 -3.89 4.31
N GLY A 410 -12.94 -4.05 3.16
CA GLY A 410 -12.48 -5.32 2.61
C GLY A 410 -11.21 -5.91 3.26
N THR A 411 -10.51 -5.18 4.14
CA THR A 411 -9.21 -5.63 4.69
C THR A 411 -9.02 -5.40 6.20
N VAL A 412 -9.77 -4.49 6.83
CA VAL A 412 -9.56 -4.10 8.24
C VAL A 412 -9.49 -5.27 9.22
N SER A 413 -10.33 -6.30 9.04
CA SER A 413 -10.34 -7.45 9.95
C SER A 413 -9.07 -8.27 9.88
N ASP A 414 -8.29 -8.18 8.80
CA ASP A 414 -7.00 -8.88 8.67
C ASP A 414 -5.99 -8.37 9.71
N PHE A 415 -6.15 -7.16 10.22
CA PHE A 415 -5.25 -6.59 11.23
C PHE A 415 -5.81 -6.71 12.65
N THR A 416 -7.07 -7.13 12.82
CA THR A 416 -7.71 -7.23 14.13
C THR A 416 -7.86 -8.67 14.65
N VAL A 417 -7.66 -9.70 13.81
CA VAL A 417 -7.92 -11.12 14.19
C VAL A 417 -7.18 -11.64 15.42
N TYR A 418 -5.99 -11.12 15.72
CA TYR A 418 -5.16 -11.57 16.84
C TYR A 418 -5.51 -10.88 18.18
N HIS A 419 -6.45 -9.94 18.19
CA HIS A 419 -6.83 -9.23 19.42
C HIS A 419 -7.81 -10.03 20.27
N ASP A 420 -7.68 -9.89 21.59
CA ASP A 420 -8.52 -10.61 22.57
C ASP A 420 -10.02 -10.37 22.30
N PRO A 421 -10.85 -11.41 22.12
CA PRO A 421 -12.29 -11.25 21.90
C PRO A 421 -13.04 -10.59 23.07
N LYS A 422 -12.46 -10.48 24.28
CA LYS A 422 -13.04 -9.77 25.44
C LYS A 422 -12.97 -8.25 25.30
N SER A 423 -12.23 -7.74 24.33
CA SER A 423 -12.02 -6.31 24.12
C SER A 423 -13.32 -5.53 23.92
N SER A 424 -13.39 -4.30 24.44
CA SER A 424 -14.55 -3.43 24.23
C SER A 424 -14.72 -3.09 22.74
N ARG A 425 -15.95 -3.22 22.23
CA ARG A 425 -16.30 -2.94 20.82
C ARG A 425 -16.01 -1.47 20.48
N LEU A 426 -16.40 -0.55 21.37
CA LEU A 426 -16.16 0.88 21.19
C LEU A 426 -14.66 1.19 21.16
N LYS A 427 -13.86 0.50 21.97
CA LYS A 427 -12.41 0.68 21.99
C LYS A 427 -11.76 0.29 20.66
N VAL A 428 -12.13 -0.87 20.10
CA VAL A 428 -11.64 -1.31 18.78
C VAL A 428 -12.08 -0.32 17.69
N PHE A 429 -13.37 0.06 17.68
CA PHE A 429 -13.91 1.06 16.76
C PHE A 429 -13.11 2.36 16.81
N THR A 430 -12.95 2.96 18.00
CA THR A 430 -12.29 4.26 18.16
C THR A 430 -10.83 4.23 17.70
N TYR A 431 -10.06 3.19 18.02
CA TYR A 431 -8.65 3.14 17.59
C TYR A 431 -8.49 2.97 16.09
N VAL A 432 -9.31 2.12 15.44
CA VAL A 432 -9.27 1.97 13.99
C VAL A 432 -9.75 3.25 13.30
N TYR A 433 -10.87 3.81 13.75
CA TYR A 433 -11.45 5.04 13.20
C TYR A 433 -10.48 6.23 13.31
N LEU A 434 -9.90 6.47 14.49
CA LEU A 434 -8.91 7.52 14.68
C LEU A 434 -7.62 7.22 13.92
N GLY A 435 -7.21 5.96 13.81
CA GLY A 435 -6.03 5.55 13.04
C GLY A 435 -6.16 5.88 11.55
N LEU A 436 -7.37 5.79 10.99
CA LEU A 436 -7.66 6.14 9.59
C LEU A 436 -7.78 7.65 9.36
N ILE A 437 -8.53 8.36 10.22
CA ILE A 437 -8.84 9.79 10.02
C ILE A 437 -7.68 10.70 10.37
N THR A 438 -6.98 10.44 11.48
CA THR A 438 -5.98 11.35 12.05
C THR A 438 -4.81 11.65 11.10
N PRO A 439 -4.17 10.67 10.43
CA PRO A 439 -3.09 10.97 9.50
C PRO A 439 -3.64 11.46 8.15
N SER A 440 -4.74 10.88 7.66
CA SER A 440 -5.18 11.09 6.28
C SER A 440 -5.84 12.44 6.07
N THR A 441 -6.65 12.91 7.03
CA THR A 441 -7.35 14.20 6.89
C THR A 441 -6.41 15.38 6.66
N PRO A 442 -5.38 15.62 7.51
CA PRO A 442 -4.45 16.71 7.27
C PRO A 442 -3.63 16.52 6.00
N LEU A 443 -3.30 15.28 5.62
CA LEU A 443 -2.55 15.01 4.38
C LEU A 443 -3.39 15.23 3.12
N LEU A 444 -4.66 14.82 3.12
CA LEU A 444 -5.59 15.12 2.03
C LEU A 444 -5.78 16.64 1.87
N ILE A 445 -5.92 17.37 2.99
CA ILE A 445 -6.01 18.84 2.96
C ILE A 445 -4.70 19.47 2.47
N LEU A 446 -3.55 18.95 2.88
CA LEU A 446 -2.24 19.39 2.36
C LEU A 446 -2.14 19.15 0.85
N GLY A 447 -2.59 18.00 0.37
CA GLY A 447 -2.70 17.70 -1.06
C GLY A 447 -3.57 18.72 -1.78
N ALA A 448 -4.75 19.03 -1.24
CA ALA A 448 -5.64 20.06 -1.79
C ALA A 448 -4.97 21.44 -1.81
N ALA A 449 -4.25 21.82 -0.76
CA ALA A 449 -3.53 23.09 -0.71
C ALA A 449 -2.41 23.16 -1.75
N ILE A 450 -1.71 22.05 -2.00
CA ILE A 450 -0.73 21.93 -3.07
C ILE A 450 -1.40 22.09 -4.43
N GLY A 451 -2.48 21.34 -4.69
CA GLY A 451 -3.19 21.37 -5.97
C GLY A 451 -3.76 22.74 -6.31
N GLY A 452 -4.32 23.45 -5.33
CA GLY A 452 -4.88 24.78 -5.53
C GLY A 452 -3.82 25.88 -5.71
N ALA A 453 -2.57 25.63 -5.28
CA ALA A 453 -1.46 26.54 -5.48
C ALA A 453 -0.70 26.33 -6.80
N LEU A 454 -0.92 25.21 -7.51
CA LEU A 454 -0.23 24.90 -8.77
C LEU A 454 -0.32 26.05 -9.79
N PRO A 455 -1.51 26.61 -10.10
CA PRO A 455 -1.61 27.63 -11.16
C PRO A 455 -0.95 28.95 -10.78
N ALA A 456 -0.77 29.23 -9.49
CA ALA A 456 -0.16 30.45 -8.98
C ALA A 456 1.37 30.34 -8.82
N VAL A 457 1.93 29.13 -8.90
CA VAL A 457 3.35 28.85 -8.65
C VAL A 457 3.90 28.04 -9.83
N GLU A 458 4.47 28.75 -10.80
CA GLU A 458 4.94 28.17 -12.07
C GLU A 458 5.93 27.00 -11.89
N SER A 459 6.81 27.06 -10.89
CA SER A 459 7.73 25.96 -10.61
C SER A 459 7.01 24.69 -10.14
N TRP A 460 5.94 24.83 -9.37
CA TRP A 460 5.13 23.69 -8.93
C TRP A 460 4.30 23.12 -10.06
N GLN A 461 3.72 23.97 -10.92
CA GLN A 461 3.02 23.51 -12.12
C GLN A 461 3.97 22.70 -13.03
N THR A 462 5.15 23.24 -13.30
CA THR A 462 6.17 22.57 -14.12
C THR A 462 6.59 21.22 -13.50
N ALA A 463 6.78 21.18 -12.19
CA ALA A 463 7.17 19.96 -11.50
C ALA A 463 6.03 18.91 -11.45
N TRP A 464 4.78 19.37 -11.35
CA TRP A 464 3.58 18.53 -11.47
C TRP A 464 3.46 17.89 -12.86
N ASP A 465 3.67 18.67 -13.91
CA ASP A 465 3.57 18.19 -15.29
C ASP A 465 4.68 17.16 -15.61
N ASN A 466 5.88 17.35 -15.04
CA ASN A 466 7.03 16.46 -15.26
C ASN A 466 7.00 15.18 -14.41
N TYR A 467 6.64 15.29 -13.13
CA TYR A 467 6.80 14.21 -12.15
C TYR A 467 5.61 14.07 -11.19
N GLY A 468 4.48 14.73 -11.42
CA GLY A 468 3.31 14.70 -10.55
C GLY A 468 3.61 15.22 -9.15
N ILE A 469 2.98 14.63 -8.13
CA ILE A 469 3.16 15.06 -6.74
C ILE A 469 4.63 14.95 -6.28
N GLY A 470 5.36 13.96 -6.78
CA GLY A 470 6.77 13.76 -6.42
C GLY A 470 7.66 14.92 -6.85
N GLY A 471 7.36 15.52 -8.01
CA GLY A 471 8.00 16.74 -8.48
C GLY A 471 7.71 17.93 -7.59
N VAL A 472 6.44 18.13 -7.23
CA VAL A 472 6.06 19.25 -6.34
C VAL A 472 6.71 19.12 -4.97
N MET A 473 6.80 17.90 -4.42
CA MET A 473 7.51 17.67 -3.16
C MET A 473 9.02 17.96 -3.28
N ALA A 474 9.63 17.71 -4.45
CA ALA A 474 11.02 18.06 -4.71
C ALA A 474 11.21 19.59 -4.72
N GLU A 475 10.33 20.33 -5.40
CA GLU A 475 10.34 21.79 -5.44
C GLU A 475 10.10 22.41 -4.06
N MET A 476 9.18 21.86 -3.26
CA MET A 476 8.97 22.29 -1.88
C MET A 476 10.24 22.12 -1.03
N LEU A 477 11.06 21.10 -1.31
CA LEU A 477 12.30 20.79 -0.61
C LEU A 477 13.55 21.43 -1.24
N ALA A 478 13.45 22.06 -2.40
CA ALA A 478 14.56 22.70 -3.10
C ALA A 478 15.33 23.72 -2.22
N PRO A 479 14.69 24.53 -1.36
CA PRO A 479 15.39 25.45 -0.45
C PRO A 479 16.35 24.76 0.53
N ALA A 480 16.11 23.49 0.87
CA ALA A 480 16.97 22.70 1.75
C ALA A 480 18.18 22.08 1.02
N GLY A 481 18.35 22.33 -0.27
CA GLY A 481 19.49 21.88 -1.08
C GLY A 481 19.70 20.36 -1.01
N GLY A 482 20.92 19.92 -0.74
CA GLY A 482 21.27 18.50 -0.67
C GLY A 482 20.51 17.73 0.42
N PHE A 483 20.17 18.38 1.54
CA PHE A 483 19.37 17.76 2.59
C PHE A 483 17.92 17.53 2.13
N GLY A 484 17.35 18.47 1.34
CA GLY A 484 16.03 18.32 0.74
C GLY A 484 15.92 17.05 -0.12
N LYS A 485 16.98 16.72 -0.88
CA LYS A 485 17.05 15.47 -1.67
C LYS A 485 17.00 14.22 -0.79
N PHE A 486 17.71 14.23 0.34
CA PHE A 486 17.65 13.14 1.31
C PHE A 486 16.24 13.00 1.90
N VAL A 487 15.60 14.11 2.28
CA VAL A 487 14.23 14.12 2.80
C VAL A 487 13.25 13.59 1.75
N LEU A 488 13.42 13.94 0.48
CA LEU A 488 12.58 13.42 -0.62
C LEU A 488 12.71 11.90 -0.78
N VAL A 489 13.91 11.33 -0.60
CA VAL A 489 14.10 9.87 -0.58
C VAL A 489 13.37 9.23 0.61
N VAL A 490 13.39 9.86 1.79
CA VAL A 490 12.63 9.39 2.96
C VAL A 490 11.11 9.44 2.68
N LEU A 491 10.63 10.49 2.03
CA LEU A 491 9.24 10.61 1.60
C LEU A 491 8.85 9.56 0.57
N ALA A 492 9.70 9.28 -0.42
CA ALA A 492 9.46 8.18 -1.36
C ALA A 492 9.37 6.83 -0.65
N TRP A 493 10.22 6.60 0.35
CA TRP A 493 10.19 5.38 1.14
C TRP A 493 8.96 5.28 2.05
N SER A 494 8.36 6.41 2.44
CA SER A 494 7.22 6.45 3.39
C SER A 494 6.05 5.54 3.00
N VAL A 495 5.81 5.37 1.69
CA VAL A 495 4.70 4.59 1.14
C VAL A 495 4.94 3.07 1.23
N VAL A 496 6.20 2.65 1.38
CA VAL A 496 6.56 1.22 1.44
C VAL A 496 5.86 0.51 2.60
N GLY A 497 5.67 1.18 3.75
CA GLY A 497 4.92 0.62 4.88
C GLY A 497 3.48 0.25 4.52
N ASN A 498 2.81 1.09 3.72
CA ASN A 498 1.48 0.80 3.21
C ASN A 498 1.49 -0.37 2.21
N MET A 499 2.46 -0.38 1.31
CA MET A 499 2.59 -1.44 0.31
C MET A 499 2.81 -2.82 0.95
N VAL A 500 3.59 -2.90 2.02
CA VAL A 500 3.84 -4.16 2.75
C VAL A 500 2.55 -4.70 3.38
N LEU A 501 1.71 -3.84 3.98
CA LEU A 501 0.41 -4.24 4.51
C LEU A 501 -0.56 -4.67 3.41
N SER A 502 -0.55 -3.96 2.30
CA SER A 502 -1.39 -4.28 1.16
C SER A 502 -1.01 -5.64 0.56
N ASN A 503 0.28 -5.92 0.38
CA ASN A 503 0.78 -7.23 -0.07
C ASN A 503 0.35 -8.39 0.84
N TYR A 504 0.29 -8.15 2.16
CA TYR A 504 -0.21 -9.12 3.11
C TYR A 504 -1.67 -9.51 2.84
N SER A 505 -2.56 -8.52 2.70
CA SER A 505 -3.99 -8.77 2.42
C SER A 505 -4.22 -9.35 1.02
N VAL A 506 -3.46 -8.93 -0.01
CA VAL A 506 -3.54 -9.54 -1.35
C VAL A 506 -3.20 -11.03 -1.28
N ALA A 507 -2.13 -11.39 -0.58
CA ALA A 507 -1.72 -12.78 -0.48
C ALA A 507 -2.77 -13.63 0.28
N LEU A 508 -3.44 -13.08 1.30
CA LEU A 508 -4.59 -13.73 1.94
C LEU A 508 -5.75 -13.94 0.96
N CYS A 509 -6.12 -12.90 0.19
CA CYS A 509 -7.15 -13.02 -0.85
C CYS A 509 -6.84 -14.12 -1.85
N LEU A 510 -5.61 -14.17 -2.36
CA LEU A 510 -5.17 -15.20 -3.30
C LEU A 510 -5.22 -16.61 -2.68
N GLN A 511 -4.81 -16.77 -1.42
CA GLN A 511 -4.95 -18.04 -0.69
C GLN A 511 -6.40 -18.50 -0.54
N MET A 512 -7.37 -17.57 -0.53
CA MET A 512 -8.80 -17.88 -0.41
C MET A 512 -9.50 -18.22 -1.73
N LEU A 513 -8.89 -17.94 -2.89
CA LEU A 513 -9.54 -18.14 -4.20
C LEU A 513 -9.82 -19.60 -4.52
N VAL A 514 -8.84 -20.47 -4.29
CA VAL A 514 -8.91 -21.90 -4.63
C VAL A 514 -8.39 -22.70 -3.45
N PRO A 515 -9.03 -23.83 -3.07
CA PRO A 515 -8.56 -24.65 -1.96
C PRO A 515 -7.10 -25.07 -2.05
N ALA A 516 -6.58 -25.30 -3.27
CA ALA A 516 -5.18 -25.62 -3.51
C ALA A 516 -4.23 -24.47 -3.11
N PHE A 517 -4.64 -23.21 -3.29
CA PHE A 517 -3.83 -22.03 -3.01
C PHE A 517 -3.57 -21.83 -1.51
N SER A 518 -4.43 -22.37 -0.64
CA SER A 518 -4.22 -22.36 0.80
C SER A 518 -2.95 -23.11 1.25
N LYS A 519 -2.42 -24.03 0.43
CA LYS A 519 -1.19 -24.80 0.69
C LYS A 519 0.07 -24.12 0.13
N VAL A 520 -0.10 -23.09 -0.69
CA VAL A 520 1.01 -22.39 -1.35
C VAL A 520 1.61 -21.37 -0.38
N PRO A 521 2.94 -21.35 -0.20
CA PRO A 521 3.62 -20.35 0.61
C PRO A 521 3.28 -18.92 0.20
N ARG A 522 2.97 -18.07 1.19
CA ARG A 522 2.50 -16.69 0.97
C ARG A 522 3.42 -15.85 0.08
N PHE A 523 4.73 -16.03 0.21
CA PHE A 523 5.71 -15.25 -0.56
C PHE A 523 5.60 -15.46 -2.08
N LEU A 524 5.13 -16.62 -2.54
CA LEU A 524 4.95 -16.88 -3.98
C LEU A 524 3.82 -16.01 -4.56
N PHE A 525 2.77 -15.78 -3.79
CA PHE A 525 1.71 -14.84 -4.17
C PHE A 525 2.23 -13.41 -4.23
N ILE A 526 3.08 -13.02 -3.28
CA ILE A 526 3.71 -11.69 -3.29
C ILE A 526 4.62 -11.51 -4.51
N ILE A 527 5.38 -12.54 -4.92
CA ILE A 527 6.18 -12.53 -6.17
C ILE A 527 5.26 -12.34 -7.39
N ALA A 528 4.18 -13.12 -7.47
CA ALA A 528 3.24 -13.01 -8.59
C ALA A 528 2.58 -11.64 -8.65
N THR A 529 2.14 -11.09 -7.51
CA THR A 529 1.59 -9.74 -7.41
C THR A 529 2.61 -8.70 -7.85
N LEU A 530 3.88 -8.81 -7.44
CA LEU A 530 4.95 -7.90 -7.86
C LEU A 530 5.15 -7.91 -9.38
N ALA A 531 5.23 -9.10 -9.98
CA ALA A 531 5.45 -9.27 -11.42
C ALA A 531 4.33 -8.65 -12.28
N ILE A 532 3.10 -8.65 -11.77
CA ILE A 532 1.95 -8.00 -12.42
C ILE A 532 1.93 -6.49 -12.12
N MET A 533 2.23 -6.12 -10.88
CA MET A 533 2.12 -4.74 -10.41
C MET A 533 3.10 -3.81 -11.11
N ILE A 534 4.37 -4.20 -11.31
CA ILE A 534 5.39 -3.33 -11.94
C ILE A 534 4.95 -2.85 -13.35
N PRO A 535 4.65 -3.73 -14.32
CA PRO A 535 4.25 -3.27 -15.66
C PRO A 535 2.94 -2.49 -15.64
N MET A 536 1.98 -2.88 -14.80
CA MET A 536 0.72 -2.15 -14.65
C MET A 536 0.94 -0.74 -14.05
N SER A 537 1.86 -0.61 -13.10
CA SER A 537 2.23 0.68 -12.49
C SER A 537 2.89 1.60 -13.51
N ILE A 538 3.78 1.05 -14.36
CA ILE A 538 4.41 1.80 -15.45
C ILE A 538 3.34 2.31 -16.45
N TYR A 539 2.39 1.45 -16.83
CA TYR A 539 1.30 1.84 -17.71
C TYR A 539 0.42 2.94 -17.10
N ALA A 540 0.00 2.76 -15.85
CA ALA A 540 -0.83 3.72 -15.14
C ALA A 540 -0.11 5.05 -14.86
N ALA A 541 1.22 5.02 -14.65
CA ALA A 541 2.02 6.22 -14.42
C ALA A 541 2.00 7.20 -15.60
N ALA A 542 1.82 6.70 -16.83
CA ALA A 542 1.74 7.55 -18.02
C ALA A 542 0.51 8.47 -18.03
N LYS A 543 -0.57 8.05 -17.37
CA LYS A 543 -1.81 8.82 -17.20
C LYS A 543 -2.27 8.77 -15.74
N TRP A 544 -1.38 9.18 -14.84
CA TRP A 544 -1.53 8.87 -13.43
C TRP A 544 -2.78 9.51 -12.80
N GLU A 545 -3.15 10.74 -13.19
CA GLU A 545 -4.36 11.43 -12.70
C GLU A 545 -5.63 10.70 -13.14
N GLU A 546 -5.75 10.43 -14.45
CA GLU A 546 -6.87 9.70 -15.04
C GLU A 546 -7.00 8.30 -14.41
N SER A 547 -5.86 7.62 -14.24
CA SER A 547 -5.79 6.31 -13.62
C SER A 547 -6.23 6.35 -12.15
N LEU A 548 -5.82 7.37 -11.40
CA LEU A 548 -6.20 7.55 -10.00
C LEU A 548 -7.71 7.82 -9.85
N VAL A 549 -8.28 8.70 -10.67
CA VAL A 549 -9.73 8.99 -10.65
C VAL A 549 -10.54 7.75 -10.99
N ASN A 550 -10.24 7.09 -12.11
CA ASN A 550 -10.96 5.87 -12.51
C ASN A 550 -10.84 4.76 -11.47
N PHE A 551 -9.64 4.58 -10.90
CA PHE A 551 -9.42 3.58 -9.87
C PHE A 551 -10.27 3.85 -8.63
N LEU A 552 -10.20 5.06 -8.05
CA LEU A 552 -10.93 5.40 -6.83
C LEU A 552 -12.46 5.35 -7.03
N SER A 553 -12.97 5.80 -8.17
CA SER A 553 -14.40 5.69 -8.47
C SER A 553 -14.86 4.23 -8.53
N VAL A 554 -14.21 3.39 -9.36
CA VAL A 554 -14.63 1.99 -9.55
C VAL A 554 -14.55 1.18 -8.24
N ILE A 555 -13.49 1.38 -7.45
CA ILE A 555 -13.38 0.68 -6.17
C ILE A 555 -14.40 1.16 -5.14
N GLY A 556 -14.79 2.44 -5.18
CA GLY A 556 -15.83 2.99 -4.32
C GLY A 556 -17.18 2.34 -4.54
N TYR A 557 -17.54 2.02 -5.78
CA TYR A 557 -18.84 1.43 -6.10
C TYR A 557 -18.98 0.03 -5.51
N TRP A 558 -18.01 -0.85 -5.71
CA TRP A 558 -18.11 -2.20 -5.16
C TRP A 558 -17.92 -2.21 -3.64
N ALA A 559 -17.06 -1.34 -3.08
CA ALA A 559 -16.91 -1.19 -1.64
C ALA A 559 -18.24 -0.72 -1.00
N GLY A 560 -18.97 0.18 -1.66
CA GLY A 560 -20.33 0.56 -1.28
C GLY A 560 -21.28 -0.64 -1.18
N CYS A 561 -21.34 -1.48 -2.23
CA CYS A 561 -22.14 -2.71 -2.20
C CYS A 561 -21.72 -3.66 -1.07
N PHE A 562 -20.41 -3.88 -0.94
CA PHE A 562 -19.84 -4.82 0.02
C PHE A 562 -20.11 -4.40 1.46
N ASP A 563 -19.82 -3.15 1.80
CA ASP A 563 -20.02 -2.61 3.14
C ASP A 563 -21.51 -2.62 3.52
N ALA A 564 -22.40 -2.24 2.59
CA ALA A 564 -23.85 -2.31 2.82
C ALA A 564 -24.28 -3.73 3.21
N ILE A 565 -23.87 -4.74 2.45
CA ILE A 565 -24.21 -6.15 2.70
C ILE A 565 -23.65 -6.63 4.03
N VAL A 566 -22.37 -6.39 4.30
CA VAL A 566 -21.72 -6.91 5.52
C VAL A 566 -22.28 -6.23 6.77
N ILE A 567 -22.53 -4.93 6.72
CA ILE A 567 -23.12 -4.18 7.84
C ILE A 567 -24.57 -4.62 8.06
N GLU A 568 -25.37 -4.75 7.00
CA GLU A 568 -26.76 -5.16 7.11
C GLU A 568 -26.88 -6.61 7.60
N GLU A 569 -26.07 -7.55 7.10
CA GLU A 569 -26.00 -8.92 7.61
C GLU A 569 -25.70 -8.93 9.11
N LEU A 570 -24.73 -8.13 9.56
CA LEU A 570 -24.33 -8.05 10.96
C LEU A 570 -25.44 -7.47 11.84
N ILE A 571 -26.07 -6.36 11.42
CA ILE A 571 -27.04 -5.62 12.24
C ILE A 571 -28.42 -6.30 12.20
N VAL A 572 -28.93 -6.61 11.01
CA VAL A 572 -30.32 -7.02 10.80
C VAL A 572 -30.50 -8.52 10.97
N PHE A 573 -29.69 -9.33 10.30
CA PHE A 573 -29.86 -10.79 10.29
C PHE A 573 -29.17 -11.46 11.48
N ARG A 574 -28.06 -10.88 11.95
CA ARG A 574 -27.25 -11.44 13.04
C ARG A 574 -27.37 -10.67 14.36
N ASN A 575 -28.16 -9.60 14.42
CA ASN A 575 -28.45 -8.83 15.65
C ASN A 575 -27.19 -8.41 16.45
N MET A 576 -26.11 -8.02 15.75
CA MET A 576 -24.82 -7.69 16.37
C MET A 576 -24.23 -8.81 17.25
N ASN A 577 -24.66 -10.05 17.01
CA ASN A 577 -24.19 -11.25 17.71
C ASN A 577 -23.11 -11.95 16.91
N TYR A 578 -21.86 -11.64 17.24
CA TYR A 578 -20.68 -12.25 16.62
C TYR A 578 -20.55 -13.76 16.87
N ARG A 579 -21.27 -14.34 17.84
CA ARG A 579 -21.29 -15.80 18.05
C ARG A 579 -22.08 -16.55 16.96
N SER A 580 -22.89 -15.85 16.18
CA SER A 580 -23.58 -16.44 15.02
C SER A 580 -22.61 -16.81 13.90
N TYR A 581 -21.40 -16.25 13.90
CA TYR A 581 -20.33 -16.60 12.97
C TYR A 581 -19.58 -17.81 13.51
N ASP A 582 -20.12 -19.00 13.25
CA ASP A 582 -19.54 -20.27 13.71
C ASP A 582 -18.23 -20.57 12.96
N PRO A 583 -17.06 -20.54 13.63
CA PRO A 583 -15.77 -20.74 12.99
C PRO A 583 -15.55 -22.16 12.44
N ASP A 584 -16.40 -23.16 12.74
CA ASP A 584 -16.22 -24.52 12.24
C ASP A 584 -16.79 -24.72 10.83
N ILE A 585 -17.77 -23.89 10.43
CA ILE A 585 -18.46 -23.99 9.13
C ILE A 585 -17.87 -23.08 8.05
N TRP A 586 -16.85 -22.28 8.37
CA TRP A 586 -16.26 -21.26 7.49
C TRP A 586 -15.82 -21.76 6.10
N ASN A 587 -15.59 -23.07 5.96
CA ASN A 587 -15.20 -23.73 4.72
C ASN A 587 -16.17 -24.85 4.28
N GLN A 588 -17.41 -24.83 4.74
CA GLN A 588 -18.44 -25.84 4.46
C GLN A 588 -19.58 -25.26 3.61
N ALA A 589 -19.51 -25.43 2.29
CA ALA A 589 -20.44 -24.81 1.33
C ALA A 589 -21.94 -25.05 1.63
N ARG A 590 -22.30 -26.24 2.12
CA ARG A 590 -23.70 -26.61 2.39
C ARG A 590 -24.29 -25.95 3.64
N ARG A 591 -23.44 -25.48 4.56
CA ARG A 591 -23.86 -24.84 5.82
C ARG A 591 -23.75 -23.32 5.76
N LEU A 592 -23.03 -22.80 4.77
CA LEU A 592 -22.96 -21.38 4.47
C LEU A 592 -24.12 -20.97 3.56
N PRO A 593 -24.50 -19.68 3.56
CA PRO A 593 -25.45 -19.14 2.58
C PRO A 593 -25.04 -19.42 1.14
N THR A 594 -26.01 -19.38 0.23
CA THR A 594 -25.70 -19.50 -1.20
C THR A 594 -24.96 -18.27 -1.71
N GLY A 595 -25.26 -17.09 -1.16
CA GLY A 595 -24.73 -15.80 -1.60
C GLY A 595 -25.52 -15.17 -2.73
N LEU A 596 -26.59 -15.81 -3.20
CA LEU A 596 -27.43 -15.31 -4.29
C LEU A 596 -28.12 -14.00 -3.90
N ALA A 597 -28.51 -13.84 -2.63
CA ALA A 597 -29.07 -12.59 -2.14
C ALA A 597 -28.07 -11.43 -2.23
N ALA A 598 -26.82 -11.67 -1.83
CA ALA A 598 -25.76 -10.65 -1.82
C ALA A 598 -25.36 -10.23 -3.24
N ILE A 599 -25.12 -11.20 -4.13
CA ILE A 599 -24.79 -10.91 -5.54
C ILE A 599 -25.99 -10.34 -6.28
N GLY A 600 -27.21 -10.84 -6.01
CA GLY A 600 -28.45 -10.30 -6.58
C GLY A 600 -28.65 -8.83 -6.20
N ALA A 601 -28.52 -8.49 -4.91
CA ALA A 601 -28.62 -7.11 -4.44
C ALA A 601 -27.54 -6.19 -5.03
N SER A 602 -26.30 -6.69 -5.14
CA SER A 602 -25.20 -5.97 -5.81
C SER A 602 -25.45 -5.79 -7.31
N SER A 603 -26.10 -6.75 -7.96
CA SER A 603 -26.44 -6.65 -9.39
C SER A 603 -27.58 -5.68 -9.65
N VAL A 604 -28.57 -5.61 -8.74
CA VAL A 604 -29.67 -4.64 -8.80
C VAL A 604 -29.14 -3.21 -8.70
N SER A 605 -28.14 -2.96 -7.85
CA SER A 605 -27.58 -1.61 -7.71
C SER A 605 -26.87 -1.11 -8.97
N LEU A 606 -26.33 -2.01 -9.81
CA LEU A 606 -25.74 -1.63 -11.12
C LEU A 606 -26.72 -0.85 -12.00
N GLY A 607 -28.02 -1.09 -11.86
CA GLY A 607 -29.07 -0.36 -12.57
C GLY A 607 -29.10 1.15 -12.27
N LEU A 608 -28.65 1.57 -11.08
CA LEU A 608 -28.52 2.99 -10.72
C LEU A 608 -27.07 3.48 -10.70
N VAL A 609 -26.11 2.62 -10.35
CA VAL A 609 -24.68 2.95 -10.36
C VAL A 609 -24.25 3.37 -11.76
N VAL A 610 -24.48 2.54 -12.78
CA VAL A 610 -23.99 2.81 -14.14
C VAL A 610 -24.53 4.15 -14.68
N PRO A 611 -25.84 4.47 -14.61
CA PRO A 611 -26.31 5.79 -15.05
C PRO A 611 -25.77 6.97 -14.24
N SER A 612 -25.31 6.74 -13.01
CA SER A 612 -24.83 7.76 -12.07
C SER A 612 -23.32 8.00 -12.10
N MET A 613 -22.57 7.17 -12.83
CA MET A 613 -21.12 7.33 -12.98
C MET A 613 -20.77 8.64 -13.71
N ASP A 614 -19.75 9.32 -13.24
CA ASP A 614 -19.10 10.46 -13.91
C ASP A 614 -17.58 10.30 -13.79
N THR A 615 -17.06 9.36 -14.58
CA THR A 615 -15.64 8.98 -14.59
C THR A 615 -15.03 9.28 -15.95
N PRO A 616 -13.70 9.43 -16.06
CA PRO A 616 -13.04 9.59 -17.35
C PRO A 616 -13.37 8.49 -18.39
N TRP A 617 -13.61 7.25 -17.95
CA TRP A 617 -13.96 6.14 -18.84
C TRP A 617 -15.43 6.13 -19.29
N PHE A 618 -16.33 6.51 -18.38
CA PHE A 618 -17.76 6.48 -18.66
C PHE A 618 -18.51 7.53 -17.84
N THR A 619 -19.33 8.31 -18.54
CA THR A 619 -20.26 9.27 -17.95
C THR A 619 -21.70 8.88 -18.29
N GLY A 620 -22.46 8.50 -17.27
CA GLY A 620 -23.86 8.20 -17.38
C GLY A 620 -24.74 9.46 -17.47
N PRO A 621 -26.02 9.31 -17.87
CA PRO A 621 -26.94 10.45 -18.03
C PRO A 621 -27.25 11.19 -16.72
N ILE A 622 -27.24 10.51 -15.57
CA ILE A 622 -27.40 11.12 -14.25
C ILE A 622 -26.09 11.80 -13.85
N GLY A 623 -24.96 11.08 -13.97
CA GLY A 623 -23.63 11.60 -13.63
C GLY A 623 -23.27 12.88 -14.37
N LYS A 624 -23.68 13.00 -15.65
CA LYS A 624 -23.50 14.22 -16.45
C LYS A 624 -24.12 15.47 -15.80
N ARG A 625 -25.20 15.32 -15.03
CA ARG A 625 -25.94 16.44 -14.42
C ARG A 625 -25.52 16.74 -12.99
N ILE A 626 -25.29 15.71 -12.17
CA ILE A 626 -25.11 15.87 -10.72
C ILE A 626 -23.72 15.45 -10.21
N GLY A 627 -22.86 14.89 -11.06
CA GLY A 627 -21.57 14.32 -10.66
C GLY A 627 -21.66 12.83 -10.33
N ASP A 628 -20.52 12.24 -10.00
CA ASP A 628 -20.41 10.80 -9.74
C ASP A 628 -21.15 10.45 -8.44
N LEU A 629 -22.36 9.88 -8.57
CA LEU A 629 -23.17 9.39 -7.45
C LEU A 629 -23.12 7.86 -7.36
N GLY A 630 -22.07 7.24 -7.90
CA GLY A 630 -21.98 5.79 -8.03
C GLY A 630 -21.90 5.08 -6.69
N PHE A 631 -21.13 5.58 -5.72
CA PHE A 631 -20.98 4.87 -4.44
C PHE A 631 -22.23 4.99 -3.57
N GLU A 632 -22.88 6.16 -3.52
CA GLU A 632 -24.10 6.36 -2.73
C GLU A 632 -25.22 5.48 -3.28
N SER A 633 -25.33 5.43 -4.62
CA SER A 633 -26.25 4.55 -5.32
C SER A 633 -25.96 3.09 -5.02
N ALA A 634 -24.68 2.69 -5.05
CA ALA A 634 -24.26 1.33 -4.71
C ALA A 634 -24.67 0.96 -3.27
N PHE A 635 -24.29 1.77 -2.29
CA PHE A 635 -24.55 1.50 -0.87
C PHE A 635 -26.05 1.44 -0.56
N VAL A 636 -26.82 2.45 -0.99
CA VAL A 636 -28.23 2.57 -0.65
C VAL A 636 -29.08 1.54 -1.39
N VAL A 637 -28.89 1.38 -2.71
CA VAL A 637 -29.71 0.45 -3.50
C VAL A 637 -29.39 -1.00 -3.13
N THR A 638 -28.12 -1.33 -2.89
CA THR A 638 -27.77 -2.67 -2.43
C THR A 638 -28.37 -2.96 -1.06
N GLY A 639 -28.33 -2.03 -0.10
CA GLY A 639 -28.98 -2.24 1.20
C GLY A 639 -30.50 -2.45 1.09
N ILE A 640 -31.19 -1.63 0.30
CA ILE A 640 -32.64 -1.78 0.09
C ILE A 640 -32.97 -3.12 -0.57
N ALA A 641 -32.17 -3.57 -1.54
CA ALA A 641 -32.40 -4.82 -2.25
C ALA A 641 -31.99 -6.05 -1.44
N TYR A 642 -30.98 -5.94 -0.58
CA TYR A 642 -30.45 -7.07 0.19
C TYR A 642 -31.45 -7.55 1.23
N TYR A 643 -32.11 -6.64 1.98
CA TYR A 643 -33.10 -7.00 2.99
C TYR A 643 -34.16 -8.04 2.53
N PRO A 644 -34.95 -7.79 1.46
CA PRO A 644 -35.97 -8.74 1.01
C PRO A 644 -35.36 -10.02 0.41
N LEU A 645 -34.25 -9.91 -0.35
CA LEU A 645 -33.60 -11.06 -0.97
C LEU A 645 -33.01 -12.01 0.07
N ARG A 646 -32.36 -11.45 1.10
CA ARG A 646 -31.76 -12.20 2.19
C ARG A 646 -32.83 -12.81 3.09
N THR A 647 -33.92 -12.09 3.35
CA THR A 647 -35.09 -12.64 4.07
C THR A 647 -35.67 -13.86 3.34
N LEU A 648 -35.75 -13.83 2.01
CA LEU A 648 -36.19 -14.96 1.22
C LEU A 648 -35.19 -16.12 1.27
N GLU A 649 -33.90 -15.85 1.13
CA GLU A 649 -32.84 -16.87 1.23
C GLU A 649 -32.86 -17.59 2.57
N VAL A 650 -32.95 -16.84 3.69
CA VAL A 650 -33.03 -17.42 5.04
C VAL A 650 -34.28 -18.29 5.21
N LYS A 651 -35.44 -17.87 4.66
CA LYS A 651 -36.68 -18.68 4.68
C LYS A 651 -36.54 -19.98 3.88
N LEU A 652 -35.85 -19.95 2.75
CA LEU A 652 -35.65 -21.12 1.89
C LEU A 652 -34.61 -22.09 2.45
N MET A 653 -33.55 -21.58 3.07
CA MET A 653 -32.47 -22.41 3.63
C MET A 653 -32.75 -22.89 5.06
N GLY A 654 -33.60 -22.19 5.81
CA GLY A 654 -33.93 -22.51 7.20
C GLY A 654 -32.83 -22.14 8.22
N HIS A 655 -31.78 -21.43 7.79
CA HIS A 655 -30.72 -20.91 8.64
C HIS A 655 -30.13 -19.61 8.08
N VAL A 656 -29.39 -18.88 8.91
CA VAL A 656 -28.73 -17.59 8.57
C VAL A 656 -27.31 -17.81 8.10
#